data_AF-A0A524IQP9-F1
#
_entry.id   AF-A0A524IQP9-F1
#
_cell.length_a   1.000
_cell.length_b   1.000
_cell.length_c   1.000
_cell.angle_alpha   90.00
_cell.angle_beta   90.00
_cell.angle_gamma   90.00
#
_symmetry.space_group_name_H-M   'P 1'
#
loop_
_entity.id
_entity.type
_entity.pdbx_description
1 polymer ?
#
loop_
_entity_poly.entity_id
_entity_poly.type
_entity_poly.pdbx_seq_one_letter_code
_entity_poly.pdbx_strand_id
1 'polypeptide(L)'
;MNSLIGVHSFNRQMYQMGMCHSLQLPCLRFPPMLNFYDSVESGIQVKPNGILVENGQENTNQNYFYLNEHIKELSSAFPDLTFYCSAKPKVHQENVVDCSHLSLREISALGNRCVGFLTKGGPINFGTLTEANRGKPSCIVGWNCSFPVWGKGSSSFVYAKNLQEVHEFLLSIQGKTDSQSSIEKLPISSALPVAKKESAKQASKNTKIVKKPVVLLVTHTQQQCGVYQYAVNISQALQQSKVFQFSYQECSNAEELERAVRNYNPAAIIYNYHPLTMSWVNRQIIRQWNIPQFHIMHEVTQEEADRASDDLFHYHLCPDPTLRENNPRVFKIPRLIPLYQNNSPLPDKVTIGSFGFGLPDKGFERVVDVVQKEFDSARIILHIPFNDIIDPDGTQLAQKVAARCRKRIFKPGIELNIKHDFLTKQKLLEELGRHTANAFFYQTQDNRGISSAVEFALAVQRPVAITKCVMFRHLWEVSPSICIEDSSFRTIIQNGIAPLAPFVEAWNEESFIHALEKIVGTVLQMPQWRKTEGTSQFVGTSIDNGNGGYCKGEDHLPTDQPSQLGNLQNFSVQEPQGMSTETNGRGRHDRILETIKNRRFNRILDDQARRQYQPAVDQLFELAPEVMNRKIPEANVQQAFVLDAVQMFAASEQPPRILCVGSFEDSAAYSLKRLGYEFEEIDPILNYDLNEFFHKSTTKKGSWDIIFSTSVLEHVEDDEQFMKQIGELLAPGGTAILTCDYNDQYQVGDRLPQEDYRFYTQHDFMKRLLPLLQGCTLVDEPQWECPNPDFTYANCRYTFATFVFQKEKL
;
A
#
# COMPACT_ATOMS: atom_id res chain seq x y z
N MET A 1 -19.07 -3.48 -0.80
CA MET A 1 -20.54 -3.31 -0.64
C MET A 1 -21.01 -3.48 0.80
N ASN A 2 -20.69 -4.58 1.49
CA ASN A 2 -21.26 -4.89 2.82
C ASN A 2 -20.86 -3.93 3.96
N SER A 3 -19.64 -3.37 3.89
CA SER A 3 -19.17 -2.34 4.82
C SER A 3 -19.90 -0.99 4.65
N LEU A 4 -20.36 -0.67 3.44
CA LEU A 4 -21.04 0.60 3.15
C LEU A 4 -22.38 0.72 3.86
N ILE A 5 -23.17 -0.35 3.94
CA ILE A 5 -24.50 -0.31 4.57
C ILE A 5 -24.39 -0.03 6.08
N GLY A 6 -23.38 -0.61 6.73
CA GLY A 6 -23.07 -0.34 8.14
C GLY A 6 -22.57 1.10 8.38
N VAL A 7 -21.67 1.58 7.51
CA VAL A 7 -21.14 2.96 7.56
C VAL A 7 -22.25 3.99 7.34
N HIS A 8 -23.13 3.80 6.37
CA HIS A 8 -24.23 4.74 6.11
C HIS A 8 -25.26 4.77 7.24
N SER A 9 -25.62 3.61 7.80
CA SER A 9 -26.52 3.54 8.96
C SER A 9 -25.93 4.22 10.18
N PHE A 10 -24.63 4.02 10.44
CA PHE A 10 -23.90 4.70 11.52
C PHE A 10 -23.84 6.22 11.28
N ASN A 11 -23.35 6.67 10.13
CA ASN A 11 -23.21 8.10 9.82
C ASN A 11 -24.56 8.83 9.89
N ARG A 12 -25.66 8.17 9.45
CA ARG A 12 -27.02 8.70 9.57
C ARG A 12 -27.46 8.85 11.03
N GLN A 13 -27.18 7.87 11.89
CA GLN A 13 -27.55 7.92 13.31
C GLN A 13 -26.69 8.93 14.10
N MET A 14 -25.38 9.03 13.81
CA MET A 14 -24.51 10.05 14.41
C MET A 14 -24.99 11.46 14.08
N TYR A 15 -25.43 11.67 12.83
CA TYR A 15 -26.04 12.92 12.38
C TYR A 15 -27.34 13.24 13.14
N GLN A 16 -28.22 12.25 13.33
CA GLN A 16 -29.46 12.42 14.11
C GLN A 16 -29.22 12.76 15.59
N MET A 17 -28.07 12.36 16.14
CA MET A 17 -27.66 12.66 17.52
C MET A 17 -26.91 14.00 17.67
N GLY A 18 -26.82 14.82 16.60
CA GLY A 18 -26.15 16.12 16.64
C GLY A 18 -24.62 16.02 16.74
N MET A 19 -24.04 14.84 16.52
CA MET A 19 -22.59 14.66 16.45
C MET A 19 -22.14 14.97 15.01
N CYS A 20 -21.71 16.22 14.78
CA CYS A 20 -21.28 16.74 13.47
C CYS A 20 -20.07 16.00 12.87
N HIS A 21 -19.70 16.38 11.62
CA HIS A 21 -18.73 15.78 10.68
C HIS A 21 -17.41 15.18 11.21
N SER A 22 -16.99 15.45 12.44
CA SER A 22 -15.75 14.94 13.04
C SER A 22 -15.76 13.43 13.36
N LEU A 23 -16.93 12.78 13.37
CA LEU A 23 -17.08 11.35 13.63
C LEU A 23 -17.68 10.57 12.44
N GLN A 24 -17.76 11.18 11.26
CA GLN A 24 -18.19 10.48 10.06
C GLN A 24 -17.15 9.43 9.69
N LEU A 25 -17.60 8.19 9.53
CA LEU A 25 -16.75 7.12 9.03
C LEU A 25 -16.59 7.34 7.52
N PRO A 26 -15.36 7.53 7.00
CA PRO A 26 -15.14 7.33 5.58
C PRO A 26 -15.49 5.88 5.24
N CYS A 27 -15.74 5.61 3.96
CA CYS A 27 -16.09 4.28 3.47
C CYS A 27 -14.95 3.27 3.72
N LEU A 28 -14.86 2.74 4.94
CA LEU A 28 -13.78 1.86 5.38
C LEU A 28 -14.16 0.39 5.17
N ARG A 29 -13.17 -0.46 4.87
CA ARG A 29 -13.31 -1.93 4.81
C ARG A 29 -13.10 -2.62 6.17
N PHE A 30 -12.73 -1.88 7.21
CA PHE A 30 -12.49 -2.38 8.58
C PHE A 30 -13.38 -1.67 9.62
N PRO A 31 -13.76 -2.33 10.74
CA PRO A 31 -14.50 -1.66 11.80
C PRO A 31 -13.67 -0.48 12.32
N PRO A 32 -14.16 0.75 12.19
CA PRO A 32 -13.42 1.89 12.71
C PRO A 32 -13.38 1.79 14.22
N MET A 33 -12.17 1.91 14.77
CA MET A 33 -12.01 2.01 16.20
C MET A 33 -12.24 3.45 16.62
N LEU A 34 -13.27 3.67 17.44
CA LEU A 34 -13.53 4.98 18.01
C LEU A 34 -12.61 5.14 19.23
N ASN A 35 -11.66 6.08 19.15
CA ASN A 35 -10.89 6.50 20.31
C ASN A 35 -11.34 7.90 20.73
N PHE A 36 -12.01 7.98 21.88
CA PHE A 36 -12.26 9.25 22.56
C PHE A 36 -10.98 9.62 23.34
N TYR A 37 -10.17 10.55 22.82
CA TYR A 37 -8.79 10.78 23.29
C TYR A 37 -8.67 11.48 24.65
N ASP A 38 -9.69 12.22 25.12
CA ASP A 38 -9.68 12.71 26.52
C ASP A 38 -10.43 11.74 27.43
N SER A 39 -9.79 11.35 28.53
CA SER A 39 -10.41 10.57 29.59
C SER A 39 -11.53 11.38 30.23
N VAL A 40 -12.78 10.96 30.03
CA VAL A 40 -13.91 11.48 30.79
C VAL A 40 -14.25 10.45 31.86
N GLU A 41 -14.14 10.85 33.13
CA GLU A 41 -14.65 10.04 34.22
C GLU A 41 -16.18 10.09 34.19
N SER A 42 -16.83 8.94 33.97
CA SER A 42 -18.29 8.86 33.88
C SER A 42 -19.02 9.09 35.21
N GLY A 43 -18.31 9.38 36.31
CA GLY A 43 -18.84 9.43 37.69
C GLY A 43 -19.34 8.08 38.24
N ILE A 44 -19.71 7.14 37.38
CA ILE A 44 -20.19 5.80 37.72
C ILE A 44 -18.99 4.87 38.01
N GLN A 45 -19.01 4.27 39.20
CA GLN A 45 -18.09 3.19 39.56
C GLN A 45 -18.50 1.89 38.85
N VAL A 46 -17.59 1.37 38.02
CA VAL A 46 -17.83 0.13 37.27
C VAL A 46 -17.30 -1.06 38.09
N LYS A 47 -18.18 -2.00 38.43
CA LYS A 47 -17.80 -3.23 39.12
C LYS A 47 -17.05 -4.17 38.17
N PRO A 48 -16.12 -5.01 38.67
CA PRO A 48 -15.32 -5.92 37.83
C PRO A 48 -16.14 -6.93 37.01
N ASN A 49 -17.38 -7.19 37.38
CA ASN A 49 -18.36 -8.06 36.72
C ASN A 49 -19.39 -7.28 35.88
N GLY A 50 -19.03 -6.07 35.44
CA GLY A 50 -19.93 -5.18 34.71
C GLY A 50 -20.20 -5.61 33.27
N ILE A 51 -21.46 -5.61 32.87
CA ILE A 51 -21.93 -5.81 31.49
C ILE A 51 -22.56 -4.51 30.99
N LEU A 52 -22.08 -3.96 29.88
CA LEU A 52 -22.74 -2.82 29.25
C LEU A 52 -23.90 -3.31 28.37
N VAL A 53 -25.08 -2.70 28.54
CA VAL A 53 -26.32 -3.11 27.87
C VAL A 53 -26.92 -1.96 27.05
N GLU A 54 -27.09 -2.18 25.74
CA GLU A 54 -27.81 -1.27 24.83
C GLU A 54 -29.33 -1.53 24.91
N ASN A 55 -29.99 -1.03 25.96
CA ASN A 55 -31.43 -1.24 26.19
C ASN A 55 -32.34 -0.11 25.67
N GLY A 56 -31.80 0.80 24.85
CA GLY A 56 -32.56 1.90 24.24
C GLY A 56 -33.68 1.43 23.30
N GLN A 57 -34.59 2.37 22.99
CA GLN A 57 -35.60 2.16 21.95
C GLN A 57 -34.91 1.95 20.60
N GLU A 58 -35.49 1.07 19.78
CA GLU A 58 -34.97 0.75 18.46
C GLU A 58 -35.45 1.79 17.46
N ASN A 59 -34.50 2.45 16.79
CA ASN A 59 -34.81 3.40 15.71
C ASN A 59 -34.91 2.72 14.33
N THR A 60 -34.89 1.38 14.28
CA THR A 60 -34.84 0.60 13.04
C THR A 60 -35.66 -0.68 13.17
N ASN A 61 -36.39 -1.08 12.12
CA ASN A 61 -37.13 -2.36 12.03
C ASN A 61 -36.22 -3.60 11.92
N GLN A 62 -34.92 -3.46 12.24
CA GLN A 62 -33.88 -4.48 12.02
C GLN A 62 -33.60 -5.32 13.27
N ASN A 63 -34.20 -4.95 14.40
CA ASN A 63 -34.10 -5.66 15.66
C ASN A 63 -35.52 -6.01 16.14
N TYR A 64 -35.69 -7.21 16.68
CA TYR A 64 -36.97 -7.69 17.22
C TYR A 64 -36.84 -8.08 18.71
N PHE A 65 -35.70 -7.78 19.33
CA PHE A 65 -35.34 -8.22 20.67
C PHE A 65 -35.31 -7.04 21.65
N TYR A 66 -36.40 -6.87 22.38
CA TYR A 66 -36.57 -5.76 23.32
C TYR A 66 -35.83 -6.02 24.64
N LEU A 67 -34.52 -5.79 24.67
CA LEU A 67 -33.67 -5.99 25.86
C LEU A 67 -34.28 -5.41 27.14
N ASN A 68 -34.91 -4.24 27.07
CA ASN A 68 -35.48 -3.57 28.24
C ASN A 68 -36.60 -4.37 28.93
N GLU A 69 -37.37 -5.18 28.18
CA GLU A 69 -38.40 -6.07 28.74
C GLU A 69 -37.77 -7.27 29.44
N HIS A 70 -36.57 -7.68 29.01
CA HIS A 70 -35.86 -8.85 29.53
C HIS A 70 -34.86 -8.52 30.65
N ILE A 71 -34.53 -7.23 30.89
CA ILE A 71 -33.55 -6.87 31.93
C ILE A 71 -33.93 -7.46 33.28
N LYS A 72 -35.21 -7.42 33.69
CA LYS A 72 -35.65 -7.97 34.98
C LYS A 72 -35.34 -9.46 35.10
N GLU A 73 -35.55 -10.22 34.04
CA GLU A 73 -35.29 -11.67 34.02
C GLU A 73 -33.79 -11.94 34.06
N LEU A 74 -33.01 -11.26 33.21
CA LEU A 74 -31.56 -11.38 33.14
C LEU A 74 -30.88 -11.00 34.46
N SER A 75 -31.25 -9.86 35.05
CA SER A 75 -30.68 -9.38 36.31
C SER A 75 -31.04 -10.25 37.51
N SER A 76 -32.20 -10.93 37.49
CA SER A 76 -32.58 -11.93 38.49
C SER A 76 -31.84 -13.26 38.30
N ALA A 77 -31.62 -13.69 37.05
CA ALA A 77 -30.93 -14.93 36.73
C ALA A 77 -29.41 -14.84 36.98
N PHE A 78 -28.83 -13.64 36.88
CA PHE A 78 -27.40 -13.39 37.04
C PHE A 78 -27.15 -12.32 38.13
N PRO A 79 -27.44 -12.60 39.42
CA PRO A 79 -27.28 -11.62 40.50
C PRO A 79 -25.82 -11.18 40.69
N ASP A 80 -24.86 -12.02 40.29
CA ASP A 80 -23.42 -11.74 40.34
C ASP A 80 -22.91 -10.95 39.14
N LEU A 81 -23.76 -10.50 38.21
CA LEU A 81 -23.39 -9.58 37.14
C LEU A 81 -24.05 -8.24 37.38
N THR A 82 -23.34 -7.15 37.05
CA THR A 82 -23.91 -5.79 37.15
C THR A 82 -24.18 -5.24 35.75
N PHE A 83 -25.44 -4.92 35.46
CA PHE A 83 -25.90 -4.47 34.16
C PHE A 83 -25.95 -2.95 34.10
N TYR A 84 -25.10 -2.35 33.27
CA TYR A 84 -25.03 -0.92 33.01
C TYR A 84 -25.89 -0.60 31.78
N CYS A 85 -27.08 -0.04 31.98
CA CYS A 85 -28.08 0.16 30.93
C CYS A 85 -27.95 1.54 30.28
N SER A 86 -27.71 1.60 28.98
CA SER A 86 -27.55 2.86 28.22
C SER A 86 -28.83 3.71 28.11
N ALA A 87 -29.98 3.16 28.47
CA ALA A 87 -31.27 3.84 28.56
C ALA A 87 -31.97 3.48 29.87
N LYS A 88 -32.97 4.28 30.26
CA LYS A 88 -33.63 4.14 31.55
C LYS A 88 -34.27 2.74 31.70
N PRO A 89 -33.80 1.88 32.62
CA PRO A 89 -34.35 0.54 32.78
C PRO A 89 -35.76 0.60 33.35
N LYS A 90 -36.63 -0.34 32.96
CA LYS A 90 -38.01 -0.47 33.48
C LYS A 90 -38.08 -1.15 34.86
N VAL A 91 -36.95 -1.57 35.40
CA VAL A 91 -36.83 -2.34 36.62
C VAL A 91 -35.84 -1.68 37.56
N HIS A 92 -36.13 -1.75 38.86
CA HIS A 92 -35.22 -1.33 39.93
C HIS A 92 -34.71 -2.58 40.66
N GLN A 93 -33.48 -2.99 40.36
CA GLN A 93 -32.76 -4.07 41.03
C GLN A 93 -31.35 -3.59 41.39
N GLU A 94 -30.76 -4.12 42.47
CA GLU A 94 -29.48 -3.64 43.00
C GLU A 94 -28.31 -3.80 42.01
N ASN A 95 -28.40 -4.77 41.10
CA ASN A 95 -27.40 -5.05 40.07
C ASN A 95 -27.74 -4.43 38.70
N VAL A 96 -28.70 -3.50 38.63
CA VAL A 96 -29.05 -2.76 37.41
C VAL A 96 -28.77 -1.27 37.63
N VAL A 97 -27.89 -0.71 36.80
CA VAL A 97 -27.41 0.68 36.90
C VAL A 97 -27.91 1.48 35.70
N ASP A 98 -28.69 2.53 35.99
CA ASP A 98 -29.19 3.46 34.98
C ASP A 98 -28.08 4.41 34.49
N CYS A 99 -27.66 4.25 33.23
CA CYS A 99 -26.67 5.09 32.57
C CYS A 99 -27.29 6.01 31.51
N SER A 100 -28.62 6.21 31.51
CA SER A 100 -29.32 6.97 30.45
C SER A 100 -28.98 8.46 30.41
N HIS A 101 -28.34 8.98 31.45
CA HIS A 101 -27.91 10.37 31.56
C HIS A 101 -26.48 10.58 31.01
N LEU A 102 -25.75 9.50 30.70
CA LEU A 102 -24.40 9.58 30.16
C LEU A 102 -24.41 9.85 28.65
N SER A 103 -23.44 10.65 28.21
CA SER A 103 -23.13 10.80 26.79
C SER A 103 -22.56 9.52 26.17
N LEU A 104 -22.59 9.40 24.84
CA LEU A 104 -21.97 8.26 24.13
C LEU A 104 -20.49 8.10 24.50
N ARG A 105 -19.79 9.22 24.70
CA ARG A 105 -18.40 9.27 25.11
C ARG A 105 -18.19 8.65 26.50
N GLU A 106 -19.02 9.04 27.47
CA GLU A 106 -18.96 8.48 28.83
C GLU A 106 -19.37 7.01 28.86
N ILE A 107 -20.35 6.60 28.04
CA ILE A 107 -20.74 5.19 27.87
C ILE A 107 -19.59 4.36 27.28
N SER A 108 -18.85 4.89 26.31
CA SER A 108 -17.66 4.23 25.76
C SER A 108 -16.58 4.02 26.82
N ALA A 109 -16.28 5.05 27.62
CA ALA A 109 -15.33 4.97 28.73
C ALA A 109 -15.80 4.01 29.84
N LEU A 110 -17.11 3.94 30.10
CA LEU A 110 -17.73 2.94 30.98
C LEU A 110 -17.52 1.52 30.42
N GLY A 111 -17.78 1.31 29.12
CA GLY A 111 -17.58 0.04 28.42
C GLY A 111 -16.14 -0.47 28.48
N ASN A 112 -15.13 0.43 28.46
CA ASN A 112 -13.72 0.07 28.65
C ASN A 112 -13.44 -0.64 29.97
N ARG A 113 -14.31 -0.50 30.97
CA ARG A 113 -14.20 -1.17 32.29
C ARG A 113 -15.14 -2.35 32.46
N CYS A 114 -16.14 -2.52 31.59
CA CYS A 114 -17.01 -3.70 31.56
C CYS A 114 -16.25 -4.94 31.07
N VAL A 115 -16.69 -6.14 31.48
CA VAL A 115 -16.12 -7.42 31.04
C VAL A 115 -16.78 -7.97 29.78
N GLY A 116 -17.98 -7.49 29.42
CA GLY A 116 -18.67 -7.88 28.20
C GLY A 116 -19.79 -6.92 27.80
N PHE A 117 -20.39 -7.20 26.65
CA PHE A 117 -21.38 -6.34 26.00
C PHE A 117 -22.63 -7.11 25.59
N LEU A 118 -23.81 -6.56 25.89
CA LEU A 118 -25.10 -6.94 25.31
C LEU A 118 -25.61 -5.77 24.46
N THR A 119 -25.59 -5.91 23.14
CA THR A 119 -25.86 -4.79 22.23
C THR A 119 -26.90 -5.12 21.17
N LYS A 120 -27.44 -4.11 20.52
CA LYS A 120 -28.43 -4.22 19.44
C LYS A 120 -27.86 -3.90 18.06
N GLY A 121 -26.57 -3.60 17.98
CA GLY A 121 -25.91 -3.13 16.75
C GLY A 121 -26.14 -1.64 16.46
N GLY A 122 -26.57 -0.85 17.45
CA GLY A 122 -26.81 0.58 17.30
C GLY A 122 -25.62 1.47 17.71
N PRO A 123 -25.82 2.77 17.95
CA PRO A 123 -24.74 3.72 18.24
C PRO A 123 -23.91 3.34 19.45
N ILE A 124 -24.50 2.70 20.47
CA ILE A 124 -23.76 2.25 21.65
C ILE A 124 -22.81 1.12 21.28
N ASN A 125 -23.26 0.15 20.46
CA ASN A 125 -22.39 -0.91 19.96
C ASN A 125 -21.16 -0.31 19.25
N PHE A 126 -21.38 0.64 18.33
CA PHE A 126 -20.29 1.29 17.62
C PHE A 126 -19.39 2.11 18.54
N GLY A 127 -19.98 2.87 19.48
CA GLY A 127 -19.26 3.63 20.50
C GLY A 127 -18.34 2.78 21.37
N THR A 128 -18.58 1.47 21.46
CA THR A 128 -17.75 0.53 22.24
C THR A 128 -16.68 -0.17 21.42
N LEU A 129 -16.56 0.09 20.11
CA LEU A 129 -15.47 -0.41 19.27
C LEU A 129 -14.17 0.35 19.56
N THR A 130 -13.62 0.13 20.75
CA THR A 130 -12.35 0.71 21.20
C THR A 130 -11.27 -0.37 21.22
N GLU A 131 -10.00 0.04 21.22
CA GLU A 131 -8.86 -0.89 21.42
C GLU A 131 -9.00 -1.69 22.72
N ALA A 132 -9.45 -1.05 23.81
CA ALA A 132 -9.65 -1.70 25.10
C ALA A 132 -10.76 -2.77 25.08
N ASN A 133 -11.71 -2.68 24.14
CA ASN A 133 -12.89 -3.55 24.09
C ASN A 133 -12.81 -4.62 23.00
N ARG A 134 -11.88 -4.52 22.05
CA ARG A 134 -11.81 -5.42 20.88
C ARG A 134 -11.66 -6.90 21.24
N GLY A 135 -11.10 -7.22 22.39
CA GLY A 135 -10.92 -8.60 22.88
C GLY A 135 -12.05 -9.12 23.77
N LYS A 136 -13.02 -8.28 24.14
CA LYS A 136 -14.03 -8.62 25.15
C LYS A 136 -15.23 -9.34 24.55
N PRO A 137 -15.80 -10.34 25.26
CA PRO A 137 -17.02 -11.02 24.83
C PRO A 137 -18.15 -10.04 24.50
N SER A 138 -18.77 -10.22 23.35
CA SER A 138 -19.89 -9.37 22.88
C SER A 138 -21.02 -10.25 22.35
N CYS A 139 -22.25 -9.90 22.71
CA CYS A 139 -23.45 -10.50 22.17
C CYS A 139 -24.30 -9.42 21.51
N ILE A 140 -24.65 -9.62 20.23
CA ILE A 140 -25.64 -8.81 19.53
C ILE A 140 -26.96 -9.57 19.54
N VAL A 141 -27.99 -8.95 20.10
CA VAL A 141 -29.33 -9.55 20.20
C VAL A 141 -30.22 -9.09 19.06
N GLY A 142 -31.09 -9.98 18.59
CA GLY A 142 -32.17 -9.67 17.65
C GLY A 142 -31.73 -9.18 16.27
N TRP A 143 -30.46 -9.34 15.93
CA TRP A 143 -29.92 -8.96 14.62
C TRP A 143 -30.40 -9.92 13.54
N ASN A 144 -31.28 -9.44 12.65
CA ASN A 144 -31.87 -10.26 11.58
C ASN A 144 -31.24 -10.01 10.19
N CYS A 145 -30.03 -9.46 10.14
CA CYS A 145 -29.33 -9.31 8.86
C CYS A 145 -28.59 -10.61 8.52
N SER A 146 -28.57 -11.00 7.24
CA SER A 146 -27.83 -12.17 6.73
C SER A 146 -26.30 -12.03 6.82
N PHE A 147 -25.80 -10.91 7.36
CA PHE A 147 -24.39 -10.57 7.44
C PHE A 147 -24.00 -10.19 8.87
N PRO A 148 -22.81 -10.61 9.35
CA PRO A 148 -22.33 -10.22 10.67
C PRO A 148 -22.04 -8.71 10.73
N VAL A 149 -22.43 -8.07 11.82
CA VAL A 149 -21.90 -6.76 12.23
C VAL A 149 -20.41 -6.97 12.51
N TRP A 150 -19.56 -6.32 11.72
CA TRP A 150 -18.11 -6.21 11.85
C TRP A 150 -17.47 -7.00 13.02
N GLY A 151 -16.69 -8.05 12.70
CA GLY A 151 -16.05 -8.88 13.72
C GLY A 151 -15.05 -8.09 14.57
N LYS A 152 -15.23 -8.09 15.90
CA LYS A 152 -14.23 -7.61 16.88
C LYS A 152 -13.11 -8.65 17.04
N GLY A 153 -12.21 -8.78 16.06
CA GLY A 153 -11.00 -9.62 16.17
C GLY A 153 -11.23 -11.05 16.69
N SER A 154 -10.30 -11.57 17.50
CA SER A 154 -10.31 -12.93 18.08
C SER A 154 -11.23 -13.12 19.29
N SER A 155 -12.16 -12.21 19.56
CA SER A 155 -13.05 -12.31 20.72
C SER A 155 -14.23 -13.26 20.48
N SER A 156 -14.79 -13.82 21.55
CA SER A 156 -16.00 -14.64 21.46
C SER A 156 -17.21 -13.74 21.17
N PHE A 157 -17.75 -13.85 19.97
CA PHE A 157 -18.86 -13.03 19.47
C PHE A 157 -20.09 -13.89 19.25
N VAL A 158 -21.24 -13.50 19.81
CA VAL A 158 -22.50 -14.25 19.72
C VAL A 158 -23.59 -13.38 19.07
N TYR A 159 -24.37 -13.97 18.16
CA TYR A 159 -25.58 -13.36 17.62
C TYR A 159 -26.78 -14.08 18.21
N ALA A 160 -27.33 -13.55 19.29
CA ALA A 160 -28.43 -14.19 20.00
C ALA A 160 -29.78 -13.84 19.36
N LYS A 161 -30.55 -14.86 19.00
CA LYS A 161 -31.88 -14.75 18.39
C LYS A 161 -33.00 -14.72 19.41
N ASN A 162 -32.73 -15.23 20.60
CA ASN A 162 -33.71 -15.40 21.68
C ASN A 162 -33.02 -15.27 23.05
N LEU A 163 -33.83 -15.25 24.11
CA LEU A 163 -33.35 -15.01 25.46
C LEU A 163 -32.47 -16.15 25.99
N GLN A 164 -32.72 -17.38 25.57
CA GLN A 164 -31.93 -18.55 25.96
C GLN A 164 -30.48 -18.42 25.47
N GLU A 165 -30.27 -17.98 24.24
CA GLU A 165 -28.92 -17.73 23.70
C GLU A 165 -28.21 -16.57 24.43
N VAL A 166 -28.96 -15.57 24.91
CA VAL A 166 -28.41 -14.52 25.80
C VAL A 166 -27.99 -15.10 27.15
N HIS A 167 -28.77 -16.01 27.73
CA HIS A 167 -28.41 -16.70 28.98
C HIS A 167 -27.14 -17.52 28.82
N GLU A 168 -27.00 -18.30 27.75
CA GLU A 168 -25.80 -19.10 27.47
C GLU A 168 -24.56 -18.21 27.32
N PHE A 169 -24.69 -17.08 26.64
CA PHE A 169 -23.62 -16.09 26.54
C PHE A 169 -23.22 -15.55 27.93
N LEU A 170 -24.18 -15.15 28.76
CA LEU A 170 -23.88 -14.62 30.11
C LEU A 170 -23.27 -15.67 31.04
N LEU A 171 -23.72 -16.92 30.99
CA LEU A 171 -23.09 -18.04 31.71
C LEU A 171 -21.62 -18.21 31.31
N SER A 172 -21.29 -18.05 30.03
CA SER A 172 -19.91 -18.14 29.55
C SER A 172 -18.99 -17.04 30.09
N ILE A 173 -19.56 -15.89 30.48
CA ILE A 173 -18.82 -14.80 31.13
C ILE A 173 -18.67 -15.10 32.62
N GLN A 174 -19.75 -15.53 33.30
CA GLN A 174 -19.74 -15.81 34.74
C GLN A 174 -18.74 -16.93 35.10
N GLY A 175 -18.67 -18.01 34.30
CA GLY A 175 -17.70 -19.09 34.54
C GLY A 175 -16.23 -18.68 34.40
N LYS A 176 -15.95 -17.58 33.68
CA LYS A 176 -14.59 -17.02 33.57
C LYS A 176 -14.23 -16.13 34.75
N THR A 177 -15.19 -15.45 35.35
CA THR A 177 -14.96 -14.65 36.57
C THR A 177 -14.70 -15.52 37.79
N ASP A 178 -15.35 -16.67 37.91
CA ASP A 178 -15.17 -17.60 39.03
C ASP A 178 -13.82 -18.32 39.00
N SER A 179 -13.27 -18.55 37.81
CA SER A 179 -11.94 -19.14 37.63
C SER A 179 -10.79 -18.14 37.82
N GLN A 180 -11.08 -16.83 37.82
CA GLN A 180 -10.08 -15.79 38.12
C GLN A 180 -10.05 -15.37 39.60
N SER A 181 -11.11 -15.62 40.37
CA SER A 181 -11.15 -15.34 41.81
C SER A 181 -10.40 -16.36 42.68
N SER A 182 -10.02 -17.50 42.10
CA SER A 182 -9.28 -18.60 42.74
C SER A 182 -7.76 -18.54 42.55
N ILE A 183 -7.22 -17.49 41.92
CA ILE A 183 -5.79 -17.17 41.99
C ILE A 183 -5.52 -16.49 43.34
N GLU A 184 -5.34 -17.33 44.37
CA GLU A 184 -4.90 -16.94 45.70
C GLU A 184 -3.54 -16.22 45.67
N LYS A 185 -3.47 -15.20 46.52
CA LYS A 185 -2.28 -14.49 47.01
C LYS A 185 -1.04 -15.39 47.07
N LEU A 186 -0.07 -15.15 46.21
CA LEU A 186 1.29 -15.68 46.38
C LEU A 186 1.89 -15.16 47.70
N PRO A 187 2.44 -16.05 48.56
CA PRO A 187 3.03 -15.65 49.83
C PRO A 187 4.37 -14.97 49.59
N ILE A 188 4.57 -13.81 50.21
CA ILE A 188 5.88 -13.17 50.32
C ILE A 188 6.70 -14.04 51.28
N SER A 189 7.50 -14.94 50.71
CA SER A 189 8.46 -15.78 51.42
C SER A 189 9.53 -14.92 52.08
N SER A 190 9.50 -14.92 53.40
CA SER A 190 10.60 -14.49 54.26
C SER A 190 11.67 -15.60 54.35
N ALA A 191 12.92 -15.17 54.54
CA ALA A 191 14.14 -15.94 54.88
C ALA A 191 15.13 -16.23 53.73
N LEU A 192 16.12 -15.34 53.61
CA LEU A 192 17.52 -15.66 53.29
C LEU A 192 18.44 -14.86 54.24
N PRO A 193 19.65 -15.35 54.53
CA PRO A 193 20.35 -15.11 55.79
C PRO A 193 21.04 -13.75 55.87
N VAL A 194 21.09 -13.24 57.10
CA VAL A 194 21.79 -12.02 57.51
C VAL A 194 23.29 -12.20 57.27
N ALA A 195 23.77 -11.72 56.12
CA ALA A 195 25.18 -11.42 55.89
C ALA A 195 25.43 -9.92 56.11
N LYS A 196 26.41 -9.64 56.97
CA LYS A 196 26.86 -8.36 57.49
C LYS A 196 26.73 -7.18 56.51
N LYS A 197 25.86 -6.23 56.88
CA LYS A 197 25.82 -4.84 56.39
C LYS A 197 27.02 -4.08 56.96
N GLU A 198 28.09 -3.92 56.18
CA GLU A 198 29.09 -2.87 56.40
C GLU A 198 29.94 -2.68 55.13
N SER A 199 29.34 -2.18 54.04
CA SER A 199 30.09 -1.60 52.90
C SER A 199 29.23 -0.93 51.81
N ALA A 200 27.90 -1.07 51.80
CA ALA A 200 27.05 -0.58 50.69
C ALA A 200 26.46 0.84 50.88
N LYS A 201 27.14 1.77 51.58
CA LYS A 201 26.66 3.17 51.74
C LYS A 201 27.41 4.21 50.90
N GLN A 202 28.23 3.81 49.93
CA GLN A 202 29.04 4.75 49.13
C GLN A 202 28.94 4.60 47.60
N ALA A 203 27.99 3.84 47.06
CA ALA A 203 27.81 3.66 45.61
C ALA A 203 26.44 4.10 45.06
N SER A 204 25.71 4.98 45.75
CA SER A 204 24.51 5.65 45.21
C SER A 204 24.91 7.05 44.70
N LYS A 205 25.66 7.09 43.60
CA LYS A 205 25.92 8.33 42.85
C LYS A 205 25.15 8.27 41.53
N ASN A 206 24.05 9.02 41.47
CA ASN A 206 23.39 9.58 40.28
C ASN A 206 23.74 8.96 38.91
N THR A 207 23.22 7.77 38.60
CA THR A 207 23.11 7.32 37.21
C THR A 207 21.91 8.03 36.57
N LYS A 208 22.17 9.19 35.97
CA LYS A 208 21.21 9.90 35.12
C LYS A 208 20.85 8.94 33.98
N ILE A 209 19.62 8.41 33.97
CA ILE A 209 19.15 7.54 32.89
C ILE A 209 19.15 8.38 31.61
N VAL A 210 20.12 8.14 30.73
CA VAL A 210 20.19 8.80 29.43
C VAL A 210 19.07 8.22 28.58
N LYS A 211 18.08 9.04 28.21
CA LYS A 211 16.99 8.63 27.33
C LYS A 211 17.57 8.30 25.95
N LYS A 212 17.34 7.09 25.45
CA LYS A 212 17.76 6.68 24.11
C LYS A 212 17.07 7.55 23.05
N PRO A 213 17.77 7.94 21.96
CA PRO A 213 17.11 8.59 20.82
C PRO A 213 16.07 7.66 20.20
N VAL A 214 14.93 8.22 19.78
CA VAL A 214 13.84 7.46 19.14
C VAL A 214 14.08 7.38 17.64
N VAL A 215 13.94 6.20 17.05
CA VAL A 215 13.91 6.00 15.60
C VAL A 215 12.52 5.50 15.22
N LEU A 216 11.82 6.21 14.34
CA LEU A 216 10.47 5.85 13.92
C LEU A 216 10.53 4.95 12.70
N LEU A 217 10.02 3.73 12.80
CA LEU A 217 9.83 2.81 11.67
C LEU A 217 8.38 2.92 11.19
N VAL A 218 8.19 3.31 9.93
CA VAL A 218 6.89 3.56 9.31
C VAL A 218 6.61 2.51 8.24
N THR A 219 5.40 1.97 8.21
CA THR A 219 4.91 1.06 7.16
C THR A 219 3.44 1.32 6.85
N HIS A 220 2.92 0.68 5.81
CA HIS A 220 1.50 0.70 5.42
C HIS A 220 0.63 -0.19 6.34
N THR A 221 -0.70 -0.14 6.22
CA THR A 221 -1.66 -0.85 7.11
C THR A 221 -2.13 -2.21 6.57
N GLN A 222 -1.85 -2.54 5.31
CA GLN A 222 -2.31 -3.79 4.68
C GLN A 222 -1.46 -4.99 5.14
N GLN A 223 -2.05 -5.85 5.98
CA GLN A 223 -1.29 -6.87 6.72
C GLN A 223 -0.89 -8.09 5.87
N GLN A 224 -1.72 -8.50 4.91
CA GLN A 224 -1.40 -9.65 4.03
C GLN A 224 -0.53 -9.22 2.85
N CYS A 225 0.64 -8.66 3.17
CA CYS A 225 1.63 -8.19 2.22
C CYS A 225 3.05 -8.56 2.70
N GLY A 226 3.91 -8.99 1.78
CA GLY A 226 5.30 -9.35 2.12
C GLY A 226 6.11 -8.17 2.67
N VAL A 227 5.87 -6.96 2.14
CA VAL A 227 6.48 -5.71 2.61
C VAL A 227 6.07 -5.43 4.06
N TYR A 228 4.77 -5.47 4.37
CA TYR A 228 4.27 -5.33 5.73
C TYR A 228 4.87 -6.35 6.70
N GLN A 229 4.84 -7.64 6.34
CA GLN A 229 5.38 -8.70 7.21
C GLN A 229 6.87 -8.54 7.46
N TYR A 230 7.63 -8.02 6.49
CA TYR A 230 9.02 -7.66 6.68
C TYR A 230 9.18 -6.54 7.73
N ALA A 231 8.37 -5.48 7.64
CA ALA A 231 8.34 -4.39 8.64
C ALA A 231 8.07 -4.89 10.06
N VAL A 232 7.11 -5.81 10.22
CA VAL A 232 6.78 -6.43 11.51
C VAL A 232 7.97 -7.24 12.05
N ASN A 233 8.67 -7.97 11.18
CA ASN A 233 9.82 -8.77 11.59
C ASN A 233 10.98 -7.90 12.08
N ILE A 234 11.35 -6.88 11.30
CA ILE A 234 12.43 -5.98 11.69
C ILE A 234 12.06 -5.17 12.93
N SER A 235 10.80 -4.76 13.09
CA SER A 235 10.38 -3.99 14.27
C SER A 235 10.52 -4.80 15.55
N GLN A 236 10.16 -6.09 15.53
CA GLN A 236 10.31 -6.99 16.67
C GLN A 236 11.78 -7.23 17.03
N ALA A 237 12.66 -7.43 16.05
CA ALA A 237 14.10 -7.56 16.30
C ALA A 237 14.65 -6.25 16.91
N LEU A 238 14.31 -5.11 16.32
CA LEU A 238 14.81 -3.78 16.73
C LEU A 238 14.36 -3.34 18.12
N GLN A 239 13.32 -3.93 18.70
CA GLN A 239 12.96 -3.72 20.12
C GLN A 239 14.10 -4.10 21.07
N GLN A 240 15.03 -4.97 20.66
CA GLN A 240 16.18 -5.40 21.45
C GLN A 240 17.37 -4.42 21.36
N SER A 241 17.25 -3.34 20.58
CA SER A 241 18.31 -2.34 20.41
C SER A 241 18.77 -1.76 21.77
N LYS A 242 20.09 -1.71 21.95
CA LYS A 242 20.73 -1.14 23.14
C LYS A 242 21.03 0.34 22.94
N VAL A 243 21.14 0.81 21.70
CA VAL A 243 21.51 2.19 21.36
C VAL A 243 20.29 3.09 21.14
N PHE A 244 19.26 2.60 20.46
CA PHE A 244 18.08 3.38 20.09
C PHE A 244 16.80 2.82 20.72
N GLN A 245 15.77 3.65 20.76
CA GLN A 245 14.40 3.22 20.98
C GLN A 245 13.69 3.21 19.63
N PHE A 246 13.47 2.03 19.05
CA PHE A 246 12.70 1.92 17.81
C PHE A 246 11.19 1.93 18.12
N SER A 247 10.47 2.87 17.52
CA SER A 247 9.01 2.96 17.58
C SER A 247 8.43 2.52 16.23
N TYR A 248 7.49 1.60 16.24
CA TYR A 248 6.81 1.12 15.03
C TYR A 248 5.48 1.84 14.84
N GLN A 249 5.19 2.27 13.61
CA GLN A 249 3.94 2.92 13.27
C GLN A 249 3.43 2.47 11.89
N GLU A 250 2.15 2.16 11.84
CA GLU A 250 1.40 1.97 10.60
C GLU A 250 0.74 3.30 10.22
N CYS A 251 0.92 3.71 8.97
CA CYS A 251 0.36 4.94 8.41
C CYS A 251 -0.29 4.63 7.06
N SER A 252 -1.49 5.14 6.88
CA SER A 252 -2.27 5.06 5.64
C SER A 252 -2.31 6.37 4.86
N ASN A 253 -1.83 7.46 5.46
CA ASN A 253 -1.82 8.82 4.90
C ASN A 253 -0.77 9.72 5.60
N ALA A 254 -0.62 10.94 5.09
CA ALA A 254 0.33 11.93 5.56
C ALA A 254 0.03 12.44 6.98
N GLU A 255 -1.26 12.58 7.33
CA GLU A 255 -1.71 13.10 8.63
C GLU A 255 -1.38 12.12 9.76
N GLU A 256 -1.50 10.82 9.51
CA GLU A 256 -1.09 9.77 10.45
C GLU A 256 0.42 9.76 10.65
N LEU A 257 1.20 9.94 9.59
CA LEU A 257 2.65 10.09 9.69
C LEU A 257 3.01 11.33 10.51
N GLU A 258 2.39 12.48 10.22
CA GLU A 258 2.64 13.72 10.94
C GLU A 258 2.32 13.56 12.45
N ARG A 259 1.18 12.95 12.78
CA ARG A 259 0.81 12.65 14.17
C ARG A 259 1.85 11.76 14.84
N ALA A 260 2.35 10.74 14.15
CA ALA A 260 3.39 9.87 14.67
C ALA A 260 4.71 10.64 14.92
N VAL A 261 5.14 11.46 13.96
CA VAL A 261 6.35 12.29 14.11
C VAL A 261 6.22 13.24 15.30
N ARG A 262 5.06 13.90 15.48
CA ARG A 262 4.79 14.76 16.64
C ARG A 262 4.81 13.98 17.96
N ASN A 263 4.15 12.82 18.01
CA ASN A 263 4.03 12.01 19.23
C ASN A 263 5.37 11.43 19.69
N TYR A 264 6.19 10.97 18.75
CA TYR A 264 7.46 10.29 19.06
C TYR A 264 8.67 11.24 19.09
N ASN A 265 8.59 12.40 18.44
CA ASN A 265 9.69 13.35 18.26
C ASN A 265 11.00 12.62 17.85
N PRO A 266 10.98 11.86 16.73
CA PRO A 266 12.06 10.97 16.36
C PRO A 266 13.35 11.71 15.98
N ALA A 267 14.49 11.07 16.23
CA ALA A 267 15.79 11.50 15.74
C ALA A 267 16.01 11.09 14.27
N ALA A 268 15.36 10.02 13.81
CA ALA A 268 15.38 9.55 12.43
C ALA A 268 14.08 8.81 12.10
N ILE A 269 13.73 8.74 10.81
CA ILE A 269 12.61 7.93 10.31
C ILE A 269 13.13 6.89 9.32
N ILE A 270 12.68 5.64 9.46
CA ILE A 270 12.91 4.56 8.50
C ILE A 270 11.56 4.20 7.87
N TYR A 271 11.47 4.28 6.54
CA TYR A 271 10.29 3.91 5.78
C TYR A 271 10.47 2.51 5.18
N ASN A 272 9.57 1.61 5.54
CA ASN A 272 9.37 0.33 4.87
C ASN A 272 8.49 0.57 3.63
N TYR A 273 9.02 1.37 2.69
CA TYR A 273 8.25 1.98 1.61
C TYR A 273 8.19 1.10 0.36
N HIS A 274 6.97 1.02 -0.17
CA HIS A 274 6.70 0.52 -1.51
C HIS A 274 5.62 1.42 -2.15
N PRO A 275 5.81 1.89 -3.40
CA PRO A 275 4.94 2.89 -4.02
C PRO A 275 3.47 2.46 -4.08
N LEU A 276 3.20 1.17 -4.37
CA LEU A 276 1.82 0.65 -4.41
C LEU A 276 1.08 0.69 -3.06
N THR A 277 1.79 0.69 -1.93
CA THR A 277 1.19 0.62 -0.59
C THR A 277 1.25 1.94 0.18
N MET A 278 2.11 2.85 -0.27
CA MET A 278 2.38 4.13 0.38
C MET A 278 2.46 5.25 -0.68
N SER A 279 1.55 5.26 -1.65
CA SER A 279 1.53 6.24 -2.74
C SER A 279 1.42 7.68 -2.27
N TRP A 280 0.88 7.90 -1.07
CA TRP A 280 0.81 9.19 -0.41
C TRP A 280 2.19 9.71 0.05
N VAL A 281 3.24 8.88 0.12
CA VAL A 281 4.59 9.34 0.48
C VAL A 281 5.22 10.03 -0.72
N ASN A 282 5.40 11.35 -0.61
CA ASN A 282 6.04 12.17 -1.64
C ASN A 282 7.04 13.18 -1.02
N ARG A 283 7.76 13.89 -1.88
CA ARG A 283 8.78 14.86 -1.48
C ARG A 283 8.23 15.97 -0.59
N GLN A 284 7.02 16.48 -0.87
CA GLN A 284 6.42 17.55 -0.07
C GLN A 284 6.22 17.11 1.38
N ILE A 285 5.76 15.88 1.60
CA ILE A 285 5.52 15.32 2.94
C ILE A 285 6.83 15.06 3.67
N ILE A 286 7.77 14.35 3.03
CA ILE A 286 9.06 14.01 3.65
C ILE A 286 9.82 15.28 4.05
N ARG A 287 9.83 16.32 3.23
CA ARG A 287 10.63 17.54 3.49
C ARG A 287 10.04 18.45 4.57
N GLN A 288 8.91 18.10 5.19
CA GLN A 288 8.38 18.83 6.34
C GLN A 288 9.27 18.74 7.58
N TRP A 289 10.10 17.70 7.69
CA TRP A 289 10.93 17.46 8.86
C TRP A 289 12.41 17.47 8.53
N ASN A 290 13.16 18.31 9.25
CA ASN A 290 14.62 18.37 9.15
C ASN A 290 15.29 17.29 10.02
N ILE A 291 15.01 16.03 9.70
CA ILE A 291 15.63 14.85 10.31
C ILE A 291 16.02 13.86 9.22
N PRO A 292 17.04 13.00 9.45
CA PRO A 292 17.42 11.99 8.48
C PRO A 292 16.29 10.98 8.25
N GLN A 293 16.09 10.63 6.98
CA GLN A 293 15.00 9.76 6.53
C GLN A 293 15.57 8.68 5.62
N PHE A 294 15.28 7.44 5.98
CA PHE A 294 15.79 6.24 5.34
C PHE A 294 14.68 5.49 4.63
N HIS A 295 14.97 4.85 3.50
CA HIS A 295 14.05 3.93 2.82
C HIS A 295 14.65 2.52 2.73
N ILE A 296 13.87 1.50 3.07
CA ILE A 296 14.21 0.10 2.82
C ILE A 296 13.86 -0.28 1.37
N MET A 297 14.86 -0.50 0.53
CA MET A 297 14.65 -0.87 -0.87
C MET A 297 14.34 -2.38 -0.99
N HIS A 298 13.07 -2.73 -1.20
CA HIS A 298 12.63 -4.13 -1.30
C HIS A 298 12.95 -4.79 -2.64
N GLU A 299 12.77 -4.05 -3.73
CA GLU A 299 13.10 -4.47 -5.09
C GLU A 299 14.20 -3.56 -5.59
N VAL A 300 15.43 -4.11 -5.67
CA VAL A 300 16.61 -3.33 -6.00
C VAL A 300 17.60 -4.15 -6.81
N THR A 301 18.06 -3.54 -7.89
CA THR A 301 19.19 -3.92 -8.74
C THR A 301 20.42 -3.07 -8.40
N GLN A 302 21.59 -3.45 -8.91
CA GLN A 302 22.79 -2.63 -8.73
C GLN A 302 22.63 -1.24 -9.35
N GLU A 303 22.01 -1.14 -10.52
CA GLU A 303 21.80 0.13 -11.23
C GLU A 303 20.89 1.08 -10.44
N GLU A 304 19.81 0.56 -9.84
CA GLU A 304 18.91 1.35 -8.99
C GLU A 304 19.60 1.81 -7.71
N ALA A 305 20.40 0.95 -7.07
CA ALA A 305 21.21 1.35 -5.91
C ALA A 305 22.22 2.44 -6.30
N ASP A 306 22.91 2.29 -7.42
CA ASP A 306 23.91 3.27 -7.87
C ASP A 306 23.27 4.62 -8.23
N ARG A 307 22.05 4.61 -8.77
CA ARG A 307 21.28 5.82 -9.11
C ARG A 307 20.51 6.44 -7.95
N ALA A 308 20.39 5.75 -6.81
CA ALA A 308 19.58 6.22 -5.70
C ALA A 308 20.01 7.63 -5.23
N SER A 309 19.14 8.61 -5.43
CA SER A 309 19.39 10.02 -5.12
C SER A 309 18.83 10.38 -3.74
N ASP A 310 18.97 11.65 -3.35
CA ASP A 310 18.26 12.18 -2.20
C ASP A 310 16.92 12.83 -2.55
N ASP A 311 16.35 12.60 -3.74
CA ASP A 311 15.12 13.29 -4.18
C ASP A 311 13.94 13.06 -3.22
N LEU A 312 13.68 11.79 -2.90
CA LEU A 312 12.62 11.38 -1.97
C LEU A 312 13.14 11.11 -0.56
N PHE A 313 14.15 10.25 -0.40
CA PHE A 313 14.73 9.88 0.90
C PHE A 313 16.20 10.27 0.98
N HIS A 314 16.68 10.65 2.17
CA HIS A 314 18.08 11.08 2.33
C HIS A 314 19.08 9.94 2.16
N TYR A 315 18.68 8.72 2.57
CA TYR A 315 19.49 7.52 2.59
C TYR A 315 18.63 6.28 2.27
N HIS A 316 19.29 5.22 1.82
CA HIS A 316 18.66 3.99 1.37
C HIS A 316 19.29 2.79 2.08
N LEU A 317 18.47 1.84 2.49
CA LEU A 317 18.84 0.61 3.19
C LEU A 317 18.54 -0.57 2.28
N CYS A 318 19.56 -1.25 1.81
CA CYS A 318 19.42 -2.36 0.86
C CYS A 318 19.66 -3.70 1.56
N PRO A 319 18.65 -4.59 1.67
CA PRO A 319 18.82 -5.90 2.26
C PRO A 319 19.47 -6.91 1.30
N ASP A 320 19.86 -6.52 0.08
CA ASP A 320 20.51 -7.42 -0.87
C ASP A 320 22.03 -7.48 -0.67
N PRO A 321 22.57 -8.61 -0.17
CA PRO A 321 24.00 -8.75 0.10
C PRO A 321 24.85 -8.83 -1.18
N THR A 322 24.25 -9.04 -2.36
CA THR A 322 24.99 -9.09 -3.63
C THR A 322 25.36 -7.71 -4.18
N LEU A 323 24.77 -6.65 -3.64
CA LEU A 323 25.06 -5.30 -4.10
C LEU A 323 26.45 -4.84 -3.66
N ARG A 324 27.02 -3.95 -4.48
CA ARG A 324 28.20 -3.16 -4.20
C ARG A 324 27.78 -1.80 -3.65
N GLU A 325 28.48 -1.31 -2.64
CA GLU A 325 28.25 0.01 -2.04
C GLU A 325 29.00 1.08 -2.83
N ASN A 326 28.56 1.34 -4.07
CA ASN A 326 29.17 2.38 -4.92
C ASN A 326 28.61 3.78 -4.60
N ASN A 327 27.45 3.84 -3.96
CA ASN A 327 26.74 5.07 -3.65
C ASN A 327 26.81 5.37 -2.13
N PRO A 328 27.35 6.52 -1.71
CA PRO A 328 27.51 6.86 -0.28
C PRO A 328 26.18 7.08 0.45
N ARG A 329 25.05 7.12 -0.26
CA ARG A 329 23.69 7.23 0.32
C ARG A 329 23.04 5.87 0.55
N VAL A 330 23.63 4.82 0.02
CA VAL A 330 23.09 3.46 0.06
C VAL A 330 23.91 2.63 1.02
N PHE A 331 23.25 2.09 2.03
CA PHE A 331 23.86 1.22 3.02
C PHE A 331 23.32 -0.19 2.85
N LYS A 332 24.20 -1.18 2.82
CA LYS A 332 23.77 -2.57 2.94
C LYS A 332 23.40 -2.87 4.37
N ILE A 333 22.27 -3.53 4.52
CA ILE A 333 21.86 -4.13 5.79
C ILE A 333 21.90 -5.65 5.65
N PRO A 334 22.28 -6.39 6.70
CA PRO A 334 22.14 -7.83 6.72
C PRO A 334 20.69 -8.24 6.46
N ARG A 335 20.49 -9.47 6.00
CA ARG A 335 19.16 -10.09 6.02
C ARG A 335 18.79 -10.39 7.48
N LEU A 336 17.50 -10.53 7.74
CA LEU A 336 16.98 -10.88 9.05
C LEU A 336 16.33 -12.27 9.00
N ILE A 337 16.98 -13.25 9.61
CA ILE A 337 16.37 -14.55 9.92
C ILE A 337 15.58 -14.39 11.23
N PRO A 338 14.26 -14.66 11.24
CA PRO A 338 13.48 -14.60 12.47
C PRO A 338 14.01 -15.54 13.55
N LEU A 339 14.07 -15.09 14.80
CA LEU A 339 14.39 -15.98 15.91
C LEU A 339 13.33 -17.09 16.05
N TYR A 340 13.77 -18.34 15.97
CA TYR A 340 12.92 -19.50 16.13
C TYR A 340 13.73 -20.70 16.59
N GLN A 341 13.16 -21.49 17.51
CA GLN A 341 13.72 -22.77 17.92
C GLN A 341 12.84 -23.89 17.39
N ASN A 342 13.35 -24.64 16.41
CA ASN A 342 12.61 -25.76 15.86
C ASN A 342 12.68 -26.98 16.79
N ASN A 343 11.55 -27.29 17.43
CA ASN A 343 11.38 -28.47 18.26
C ASN A 343 10.61 -29.60 17.56
N SER A 344 10.29 -29.45 16.28
CA SER A 344 9.49 -30.45 15.55
C SER A 344 10.38 -31.64 15.16
N PRO A 345 9.94 -32.89 15.40
CA PRO A 345 10.63 -34.06 14.88
C PRO A 345 10.56 -34.08 13.35
N LEU A 346 11.48 -34.80 12.72
CA LEU A 346 11.35 -35.10 11.29
C LEU A 346 10.12 -35.99 11.07
N PRO A 347 9.35 -35.76 10.00
CA PRO A 347 8.22 -36.61 9.67
C PRO A 347 8.67 -37.97 9.13
N ASP A 348 7.94 -39.04 9.44
CA ASP A 348 8.23 -40.40 8.97
C ASP A 348 8.19 -40.54 7.45
N LYS A 349 7.36 -39.72 6.79
CA LYS A 349 7.24 -39.62 5.33
C LYS A 349 7.87 -38.31 4.87
N VAL A 350 8.69 -38.38 3.81
CA VAL A 350 9.33 -37.20 3.20
C VAL A 350 8.25 -36.16 2.91
N THR A 351 8.35 -35.02 3.60
CA THR A 351 7.38 -33.93 3.51
C THR A 351 8.07 -32.68 3.00
N ILE A 352 7.62 -32.17 1.86
CA ILE A 352 8.18 -31.00 1.19
C ILE A 352 7.21 -29.83 1.35
N GLY A 353 7.70 -28.74 1.92
CA GLY A 353 6.95 -27.50 2.10
C GLY A 353 7.28 -26.43 1.09
N SER A 354 6.31 -25.58 0.78
CA SER A 354 6.54 -24.28 0.14
C SER A 354 5.48 -23.28 0.58
N PHE A 355 5.80 -21.98 0.54
CA PHE A 355 4.84 -20.94 0.87
C PHE A 355 5.05 -19.66 0.05
N GLY A 356 4.00 -18.86 -0.05
CA GLY A 356 3.98 -17.56 -0.71
C GLY A 356 2.65 -17.30 -1.40
N PHE A 357 2.38 -16.04 -1.76
CA PHE A 357 1.17 -15.70 -2.51
C PHE A 357 1.10 -16.43 -3.85
N GLY A 358 -0.10 -16.68 -4.36
CA GLY A 358 -0.38 -17.46 -5.56
C GLY A 358 0.03 -16.84 -6.90
N LEU A 359 1.17 -16.15 -6.96
CA LEU A 359 1.68 -15.60 -8.20
C LEU A 359 2.22 -16.72 -9.11
N PRO A 360 1.99 -16.67 -10.43
CA PRO A 360 2.45 -17.73 -11.36
C PRO A 360 3.97 -17.96 -11.36
N ASP A 361 4.74 -16.91 -11.07
CA ASP A 361 6.20 -16.92 -11.04
C ASP A 361 6.81 -17.62 -9.82
N LYS A 362 6.01 -17.97 -8.80
CA LYS A 362 6.48 -18.67 -7.60
C LYS A 362 6.82 -20.13 -7.84
N GLY A 363 6.38 -20.70 -8.96
CA GLY A 363 6.75 -22.04 -9.40
C GLY A 363 6.30 -23.17 -8.46
N PHE A 364 5.16 -23.00 -7.79
CA PHE A 364 4.54 -24.06 -6.98
C PHE A 364 4.28 -25.34 -7.77
N GLU A 365 3.88 -25.19 -9.03
CA GLU A 365 3.73 -26.26 -10.00
C GLU A 365 5.02 -27.04 -10.21
N ARG A 366 6.16 -26.34 -10.28
CA ARG A 366 7.48 -26.95 -10.46
C ARG A 366 7.89 -27.74 -9.22
N VAL A 367 7.48 -27.31 -8.02
CA VAL A 367 7.68 -28.11 -6.78
C VAL A 367 6.98 -29.45 -6.92
N VAL A 368 5.73 -29.47 -7.39
CA VAL A 368 4.97 -30.69 -7.64
C VAL A 368 5.66 -31.60 -8.65
N ASP A 369 6.11 -31.04 -9.78
CA ASP A 369 6.78 -31.81 -10.83
C ASP A 369 8.08 -32.48 -10.34
N VAL A 370 8.94 -31.71 -9.66
CA VAL A 370 10.25 -32.19 -9.18
C VAL A 370 10.07 -33.25 -8.10
N VAL A 371 9.14 -33.07 -7.16
CA VAL A 371 8.86 -34.08 -6.12
C VAL A 371 8.36 -35.38 -6.74
N GLN A 372 7.42 -35.32 -7.68
CA GLN A 372 6.93 -36.54 -8.33
C GLN A 372 8.00 -37.22 -9.20
N LYS A 373 8.91 -36.46 -9.81
CA LYS A 373 10.02 -37.01 -10.57
C LYS A 373 10.97 -37.80 -9.67
N GLU A 374 11.30 -37.27 -8.50
CA GLU A 374 12.33 -37.86 -7.65
C GLU A 374 11.81 -38.87 -6.63
N PHE A 375 10.54 -38.78 -6.21
CA PHE A 375 9.97 -39.60 -5.15
C PHE A 375 8.82 -40.47 -5.65
N ASP A 376 8.70 -41.67 -5.09
CA ASP A 376 7.54 -42.55 -5.31
C ASP A 376 6.48 -42.35 -4.24
N SER A 377 6.89 -41.95 -3.04
CA SER A 377 6.03 -41.60 -1.90
C SER A 377 6.57 -40.37 -1.20
N ALA A 378 5.76 -39.32 -1.11
CA ALA A 378 6.07 -38.05 -0.44
C ALA A 378 4.78 -37.29 -0.14
N ARG A 379 4.86 -36.31 0.75
CA ARG A 379 3.80 -35.33 1.01
C ARG A 379 4.28 -33.95 0.59
N ILE A 380 3.46 -33.22 -0.14
CA ILE A 380 3.70 -31.84 -0.55
C ILE A 380 2.71 -30.95 0.21
N ILE A 381 3.22 -29.95 0.90
CA ILE A 381 2.41 -28.96 1.63
C ILE A 381 2.69 -27.59 1.03
N LEU A 382 1.69 -27.02 0.35
CA LEU A 382 1.78 -25.69 -0.25
C LEU A 382 0.90 -24.72 0.53
N HIS A 383 1.51 -23.69 1.08
CA HIS A 383 0.79 -22.63 1.79
C HIS A 383 0.67 -21.40 0.88
N ILE A 384 -0.50 -21.26 0.25
CA ILE A 384 -0.78 -20.28 -0.81
C ILE A 384 -1.89 -19.33 -0.33
N PRO A 385 -1.60 -18.40 0.59
CA PRO A 385 -2.60 -17.48 1.11
C PRO A 385 -3.06 -16.49 0.05
N PHE A 386 -4.21 -15.86 0.32
CA PHE A 386 -4.75 -14.76 -0.49
C PHE A 386 -3.96 -13.47 -0.21
N ASN A 387 -3.97 -12.54 -1.15
CA ASN A 387 -3.25 -11.27 -1.02
C ASN A 387 -4.24 -10.11 -0.91
N ASP A 388 -4.13 -9.29 0.15
CA ASP A 388 -5.09 -8.21 0.41
C ASP A 388 -5.21 -7.17 -0.73
N ILE A 389 -4.18 -7.05 -1.57
CA ILE A 389 -4.07 -5.99 -2.57
C ILE A 389 -4.48 -6.52 -3.95
N ILE A 390 -3.85 -7.60 -4.41
CA ILE A 390 -3.96 -8.06 -5.80
C ILE A 390 -4.80 -9.33 -5.99
N ASP A 391 -5.13 -10.05 -4.91
CA ASP A 391 -5.94 -11.29 -4.97
C ASP A 391 -6.73 -11.51 -3.66
N PRO A 392 -7.61 -10.56 -3.26
CA PRO A 392 -8.20 -10.55 -1.91
C PRO A 392 -9.17 -11.71 -1.67
N ASP A 393 -9.79 -12.26 -2.71
CA ASP A 393 -10.67 -13.43 -2.62
C ASP A 393 -9.98 -14.74 -3.06
N GLY A 394 -8.73 -14.66 -3.49
CA GLY A 394 -7.95 -15.80 -3.95
C GLY A 394 -8.33 -16.35 -5.31
N THR A 395 -9.39 -15.84 -5.95
CA THR A 395 -10.00 -16.47 -7.14
C THR A 395 -9.18 -16.25 -8.39
N GLN A 396 -8.42 -15.16 -8.45
CA GLN A 396 -7.70 -14.77 -9.65
C GLN A 396 -6.34 -15.45 -9.73
N LEU A 397 -5.66 -15.64 -8.61
CA LEU A 397 -4.28 -16.13 -8.56
C LEU A 397 -4.16 -17.41 -7.71
N ALA A 398 -4.38 -17.33 -6.40
CA ALA A 398 -4.12 -18.42 -5.44
C ALA A 398 -4.87 -19.72 -5.76
N GLN A 399 -6.17 -19.65 -6.00
CA GLN A 399 -6.99 -20.81 -6.32
C GLN A 399 -6.65 -21.39 -7.69
N LYS A 400 -6.28 -20.54 -8.67
CA LYS A 400 -5.87 -21.00 -10.01
C LYS A 400 -4.54 -21.75 -9.95
N VAL A 401 -3.54 -21.21 -9.23
CA VAL A 401 -2.28 -21.93 -8.96
C VAL A 401 -2.56 -23.26 -8.27
N ALA A 402 -3.40 -23.26 -7.24
CA ALA A 402 -3.74 -24.48 -6.50
C ALA A 402 -4.40 -25.52 -7.41
N ALA A 403 -5.32 -25.11 -8.28
CA ALA A 403 -5.96 -25.99 -9.26
C ALA A 403 -4.94 -26.58 -10.25
N ARG A 404 -3.97 -25.78 -10.73
CA ARG A 404 -2.89 -26.26 -11.61
C ARG A 404 -1.97 -27.24 -10.90
N CYS A 405 -1.64 -27.01 -9.63
CA CYS A 405 -0.85 -27.95 -8.82
C CYS A 405 -1.58 -29.30 -8.66
N ARG A 406 -2.89 -29.28 -8.34
CA ARG A 406 -3.69 -30.51 -8.21
C ARG A 406 -3.73 -31.32 -9.51
N LYS A 407 -3.87 -30.65 -10.66
CA LYS A 407 -3.90 -31.30 -11.98
C LYS A 407 -2.57 -31.99 -12.34
N ARG A 408 -1.46 -31.59 -11.73
CA ARG A 408 -0.13 -32.16 -12.00
C ARG A 408 0.14 -33.46 -11.25
N ILE A 409 -0.64 -33.80 -10.23
CA ILE A 409 -0.45 -35.03 -9.45
C ILE A 409 -0.88 -36.26 -10.28
N PHE A 410 0.03 -37.22 -10.47
CA PHE A 410 -0.23 -38.47 -11.17
C PHE A 410 0.31 -39.73 -10.46
N LYS A 411 1.28 -39.58 -9.54
CA LYS A 411 1.79 -40.71 -8.75
C LYS A 411 0.92 -40.96 -7.51
N PRO A 412 0.41 -42.19 -7.28
CA PRO A 412 -0.51 -42.48 -6.17
C PRO A 412 0.13 -42.34 -4.77
N GLY A 413 1.45 -42.49 -4.65
CA GLY A 413 2.14 -42.30 -3.38
C GLY A 413 2.38 -40.82 -2.99
N ILE A 414 2.03 -39.88 -3.88
CA ILE A 414 2.28 -38.45 -3.69
C ILE A 414 1.01 -37.77 -3.19
N GLU A 415 1.08 -37.27 -1.97
CA GLU A 415 0.01 -36.50 -1.32
C GLU A 415 0.24 -35.01 -1.55
N LEU A 416 -0.80 -34.26 -1.93
CA LEU A 416 -0.75 -32.80 -2.06
C LEU A 416 -1.77 -32.16 -1.14
N ASN A 417 -1.29 -31.34 -0.19
CA ASN A 417 -2.09 -30.50 0.69
C ASN A 417 -1.84 -29.03 0.36
N ILE A 418 -2.91 -28.29 0.06
CA ILE A 418 -2.84 -26.85 -0.23
C ILE A 418 -3.70 -26.11 0.78
N LYS A 419 -3.09 -25.13 1.45
CA LYS A 419 -3.71 -24.28 2.46
C LYS A 419 -3.77 -22.83 1.96
N HIS A 420 -4.79 -22.10 2.39
CA HIS A 420 -5.08 -20.72 1.93
C HIS A 420 -5.26 -19.72 3.07
N ASP A 421 -5.24 -20.19 4.32
CA ASP A 421 -5.28 -19.32 5.49
C ASP A 421 -4.02 -18.44 5.53
N PHE A 422 -4.13 -17.20 5.99
CA PHE A 422 -2.95 -16.37 6.23
C PHE A 422 -2.39 -16.67 7.62
N LEU A 423 -1.28 -17.41 7.69
CA LEU A 423 -0.67 -17.80 8.96
C LEU A 423 0.05 -16.62 9.63
N THR A 424 -0.02 -16.59 10.97
CA THR A 424 0.89 -15.75 11.75
C THR A 424 2.33 -16.25 11.59
N LYS A 425 3.32 -15.37 11.79
CA LYS A 425 4.75 -15.74 11.72
C LYS A 425 5.07 -17.03 12.49
N GLN A 426 4.62 -17.11 13.75
CA GLN A 426 4.89 -18.26 14.60
C GLN A 426 4.30 -19.56 14.03
N LYS A 427 3.04 -19.53 13.57
CA LYS A 427 2.40 -20.71 12.97
C LYS A 427 3.04 -21.11 11.65
N LEU A 428 3.49 -20.13 10.84
CA LEU A 428 4.22 -20.39 9.61
C LEU A 428 5.54 -21.11 9.93
N LEU A 429 6.33 -20.63 10.88
CA LEU A 429 7.58 -21.27 11.30
C LEU A 429 7.35 -22.67 11.89
N GLU A 430 6.29 -22.86 12.68
CA GLU A 430 5.88 -24.18 13.17
C GLU A 430 5.56 -25.14 12.03
N GLU A 431 4.82 -24.68 11.01
CA GLU A 431 4.51 -25.48 9.82
C GLU A 431 5.80 -25.84 9.06
N LEU A 432 6.64 -24.83 8.75
CA LEU A 432 7.89 -25.02 8.02
C LEU A 432 8.85 -25.97 8.76
N GLY A 433 8.87 -25.94 10.09
CA GLY A 433 9.71 -26.80 10.92
C GLY A 433 9.32 -28.28 10.90
N ARG A 434 8.06 -28.60 10.57
CA ARG A 434 7.55 -29.97 10.43
C ARG A 434 7.89 -30.62 9.09
N HIS A 435 8.45 -29.86 8.14
CA HIS A 435 8.84 -30.40 6.86
C HIS A 435 10.21 -31.10 6.92
N THR A 436 10.41 -32.06 6.03
CA THR A 436 11.74 -32.64 5.73
C THR A 436 12.62 -31.60 5.05
N ALA A 437 12.07 -30.83 4.10
CA ALA A 437 12.74 -29.72 3.43
C ALA A 437 11.73 -28.68 2.94
N ASN A 438 12.20 -27.44 2.74
CA ASN A 438 11.42 -26.35 2.17
C ASN A 438 11.94 -25.99 0.77
N ALA A 439 11.05 -25.81 -0.19
CA ALA A 439 11.39 -25.63 -1.61
C ALA A 439 10.78 -24.35 -2.20
N PHE A 440 11.58 -23.58 -2.93
CA PHE A 440 11.14 -22.35 -3.61
C PHE A 440 11.65 -22.32 -5.04
N PHE A 441 10.84 -22.81 -5.98
CA PHE A 441 11.26 -23.01 -7.37
C PHE A 441 10.78 -21.92 -8.31
N TYR A 442 11.10 -20.67 -7.95
CA TYR A 442 10.65 -19.50 -8.67
C TYR A 442 11.12 -19.53 -10.12
N GLN A 443 10.34 -18.93 -11.00
CA GLN A 443 10.68 -18.73 -12.41
C GLN A 443 11.55 -17.49 -12.54
N THR A 444 12.39 -17.47 -13.59
CA THR A 444 13.24 -16.32 -13.85
C THR A 444 12.39 -15.12 -14.24
N GLN A 445 12.65 -14.01 -13.58
CA GLN A 445 12.19 -12.69 -14.00
C GLN A 445 13.39 -11.76 -13.91
N ASP A 446 13.66 -11.06 -15.00
CA ASP A 446 14.72 -10.07 -15.00
C ASP A 446 14.29 -8.89 -14.11
N ASN A 447 15.26 -8.19 -13.50
CA ASN A 447 15.06 -6.98 -12.71
C ASN A 447 14.24 -7.11 -11.40
N ARG A 448 14.13 -8.30 -10.80
CA ARG A 448 13.53 -8.44 -9.46
C ARG A 448 14.55 -8.36 -8.32
N GLY A 449 14.10 -7.80 -7.20
CA GLY A 449 14.79 -7.89 -5.91
C GLY A 449 14.90 -9.32 -5.39
N ILE A 450 15.64 -9.50 -4.29
CA ILE A 450 15.80 -10.83 -3.69
C ILE A 450 14.58 -11.24 -2.84
N SER A 451 14.24 -12.52 -2.85
CA SER A 451 13.07 -13.06 -2.14
C SER A 451 13.33 -13.23 -0.64
N SER A 452 12.38 -12.85 0.22
CA SER A 452 12.43 -13.05 1.68
C SER A 452 11.95 -14.42 2.18
N ALA A 453 11.58 -15.32 1.27
CA ALA A 453 11.02 -16.62 1.67
C ALA A 453 12.06 -17.55 2.31
N VAL A 454 13.32 -17.41 1.93
CA VAL A 454 14.42 -18.27 2.40
C VAL A 454 14.75 -18.02 3.86
N GLU A 455 14.59 -16.80 4.39
CA GLU A 455 14.86 -16.45 5.79
C GLU A 455 13.99 -17.26 6.74
N PHE A 456 12.70 -17.44 6.42
CA PHE A 456 11.80 -18.27 7.21
C PHE A 456 12.17 -19.76 7.17
N ALA A 457 12.63 -20.24 6.01
CA ALA A 457 13.09 -21.62 5.87
C ALA A 457 14.42 -21.87 6.60
N LEU A 458 15.31 -20.89 6.63
CA LEU A 458 16.55 -20.92 7.40
C LEU A 458 16.27 -20.89 8.91
N ALA A 459 15.31 -20.09 9.37
CA ALA A 459 14.93 -19.98 10.78
C ALA A 459 14.53 -21.34 11.39
N VAL A 460 13.92 -22.23 10.60
CA VAL A 460 13.51 -23.56 11.06
C VAL A 460 14.61 -24.63 10.95
N GLN A 461 15.79 -24.26 10.46
CA GLN A 461 16.97 -25.14 10.34
C GLN A 461 16.67 -26.46 9.60
N ARG A 462 15.92 -26.38 8.49
CA ARG A 462 15.65 -27.50 7.59
C ARG A 462 16.38 -27.29 6.26
N PRO A 463 16.70 -28.36 5.50
CA PRO A 463 17.20 -28.22 4.14
C PRO A 463 16.30 -27.29 3.31
N VAL A 464 16.93 -26.46 2.49
CA VAL A 464 16.26 -25.54 1.57
C VAL A 464 16.70 -25.89 0.15
N ALA A 465 15.74 -25.99 -0.77
CA ALA A 465 16.01 -26.14 -2.19
C ALA A 465 15.44 -24.94 -2.96
N ILE A 466 16.22 -24.41 -3.89
CA ILE A 466 15.85 -23.25 -4.70
C ILE A 466 16.10 -23.53 -6.19
N THR A 467 15.67 -22.60 -7.03
CA THR A 467 16.10 -22.51 -8.43
C THR A 467 17.15 -21.42 -8.60
N LYS A 468 17.85 -21.43 -9.74
CA LYS A 468 18.65 -20.29 -10.21
C LYS A 468 17.81 -19.08 -10.67
N CYS A 469 16.78 -18.73 -9.93
CA CYS A 469 16.03 -17.49 -10.10
C CYS A 469 16.87 -16.33 -9.53
N VAL A 470 16.87 -15.17 -10.20
CA VAL A 470 17.64 -13.98 -9.78
C VAL A 470 17.26 -13.50 -8.38
N MET A 471 16.04 -13.80 -7.92
CA MET A 471 15.59 -13.51 -6.56
C MET A 471 16.37 -14.30 -5.47
N PHE A 472 17.08 -15.36 -5.87
CA PHE A 472 17.94 -16.18 -4.99
C PHE A 472 19.43 -16.08 -5.35
N ARG A 473 19.83 -15.08 -6.14
CA ARG A 473 21.22 -14.86 -6.59
C ARG A 473 22.26 -14.91 -5.47
N HIS A 474 21.87 -14.47 -4.29
CA HIS A 474 22.70 -14.43 -3.09
C HIS A 474 23.00 -15.82 -2.49
N LEU A 475 22.39 -16.90 -3.02
CA LEU A 475 22.59 -18.29 -2.59
C LEU A 475 23.12 -19.20 -3.73
N TRP A 476 23.42 -18.68 -4.91
CA TRP A 476 23.84 -19.52 -6.05
C TRP A 476 25.20 -20.19 -5.87
N GLU A 477 26.10 -19.55 -5.12
CA GLU A 477 27.47 -20.04 -4.91
C GLU A 477 27.61 -20.92 -3.65
N VAL A 478 26.48 -21.31 -3.05
CA VAL A 478 26.49 -22.23 -1.89
C VAL A 478 27.04 -23.59 -2.30
N SER A 479 27.88 -24.17 -1.43
CA SER A 479 28.54 -25.46 -1.68
C SER A 479 28.42 -26.39 -0.47
N PRO A 480 27.92 -27.63 -0.64
CA PRO A 480 27.25 -28.17 -1.83
C PRO A 480 26.04 -27.34 -2.30
N SER A 481 25.76 -27.34 -3.60
CA SER A 481 24.67 -26.53 -4.17
C SER A 481 23.29 -26.93 -3.64
N ILE A 482 22.46 -25.92 -3.40
CA ILE A 482 21.04 -26.05 -3.05
C ILE A 482 20.11 -25.74 -4.24
N CYS A 483 20.69 -25.46 -5.42
CA CYS A 483 19.94 -25.22 -6.64
C CYS A 483 19.59 -26.55 -7.30
N ILE A 484 18.30 -26.75 -7.63
CA ILE A 484 17.85 -27.99 -8.28
C ILE A 484 18.37 -28.16 -9.72
N GLU A 485 18.95 -27.11 -10.30
CA GLU A 485 19.68 -27.18 -11.56
C GLU A 485 21.06 -27.85 -11.42
N ASP A 486 21.67 -27.82 -10.23
CA ASP A 486 23.03 -28.32 -9.99
C ASP A 486 23.06 -29.61 -9.16
N SER A 487 21.96 -29.94 -8.48
CA SER A 487 21.89 -31.08 -7.57
C SER A 487 20.48 -31.67 -7.56
N SER A 488 20.38 -33.00 -7.44
CA SER A 488 19.07 -33.63 -7.26
C SER A 488 18.47 -33.20 -5.93
N PHE A 489 17.15 -33.12 -5.86
CA PHE A 489 16.45 -32.70 -4.66
C PHE A 489 16.74 -33.65 -3.48
N ARG A 490 16.89 -34.96 -3.74
CA ARG A 490 17.35 -35.94 -2.75
C ARG A 490 18.73 -35.61 -2.18
N THR A 491 19.67 -35.19 -3.02
CA THR A 491 21.03 -34.80 -2.58
C THR A 491 20.97 -33.56 -1.69
N ILE A 492 20.16 -32.56 -2.07
CA ILE A 492 19.96 -31.35 -1.27
C ILE A 492 19.39 -31.69 0.12
N ILE A 493 18.41 -32.61 0.20
CA ILE A 493 17.87 -33.08 1.48
C ILE A 493 18.95 -33.80 2.31
N GLN A 494 19.77 -34.66 1.69
CA GLN A 494 20.85 -35.39 2.36
C GLN A 494 21.93 -34.47 2.91
N ASN A 495 22.24 -33.38 2.21
CA ASN A 495 23.21 -32.38 2.65
C ASN A 495 22.75 -31.60 3.89
N GLY A 496 21.46 -31.64 4.23
CA GLY A 496 20.94 -30.99 5.42
C GLY A 496 20.92 -29.46 5.31
N ILE A 497 21.02 -28.80 6.46
CA ILE A 497 21.17 -27.34 6.56
C ILE A 497 22.65 -26.90 6.44
N ALA A 498 23.60 -27.83 6.44
CA ALA A 498 25.03 -27.53 6.53
C ALA A 498 25.55 -26.51 5.50
N PRO A 499 25.14 -26.55 4.20
CA PRO A 499 25.60 -25.55 3.23
C PRO A 499 25.16 -24.12 3.57
N LEU A 500 24.10 -23.96 4.37
CA LEU A 500 23.48 -22.69 4.70
C LEU A 500 23.88 -22.15 6.08
N ALA A 501 24.67 -22.90 6.85
CA ALA A 501 25.13 -22.49 8.18
C ALA A 501 25.81 -21.09 8.20
N PRO A 502 26.66 -20.72 7.23
CA PRO A 502 27.27 -19.39 7.20
C PRO A 502 26.25 -18.24 7.11
N PHE A 503 25.11 -18.46 6.43
CA PHE A 503 24.05 -17.45 6.32
C PHE A 503 23.23 -17.35 7.60
N VAL A 504 22.98 -18.48 8.28
CA VAL A 504 22.33 -18.49 9.60
C VAL A 504 23.13 -17.67 10.61
N GLU A 505 24.46 -17.80 10.59
CA GLU A 505 25.36 -17.02 11.42
C GLU A 505 25.38 -15.54 11.00
N ALA A 506 25.50 -15.25 9.70
CA ALA A 506 25.61 -13.88 9.21
C ALA A 506 24.32 -13.05 9.34
N TRP A 507 23.16 -13.69 9.26
CA TRP A 507 21.85 -13.01 9.16
C TRP A 507 20.99 -13.14 10.43
N ASN A 508 21.64 -13.34 11.57
CA ASN A 508 20.95 -13.38 12.86
C ASN A 508 20.48 -11.99 13.32
N GLU A 509 19.57 -11.95 14.30
CA GLU A 509 18.98 -10.70 14.80
C GLU A 509 20.02 -9.73 15.37
N GLU A 510 21.05 -10.22 16.07
CA GLU A 510 22.09 -9.38 16.66
C GLU A 510 22.91 -8.66 15.59
N SER A 511 23.34 -9.38 14.55
CA SER A 511 24.05 -8.81 13.40
C SER A 511 23.21 -7.74 12.69
N PHE A 512 21.91 -8.01 12.51
CA PHE A 512 20.97 -7.06 11.90
C PHE A 512 20.81 -5.79 12.73
N ILE A 513 20.54 -5.92 14.05
CA ILE A 513 20.38 -4.80 14.98
C ILE A 513 21.66 -3.97 15.00
N HIS A 514 22.82 -4.62 15.15
CA HIS A 514 24.11 -3.94 15.23
C HIS A 514 24.40 -3.13 13.96
N ALA A 515 24.13 -3.70 12.79
CA ALA A 515 24.31 -3.00 11.52
C ALA A 515 23.44 -1.74 11.44
N LEU A 516 22.15 -1.84 11.79
CA LEU A 516 21.26 -0.68 11.78
C LEU A 516 21.64 0.36 12.84
N GLU A 517 22.03 -0.06 14.04
CA GLU A 517 22.54 0.85 15.08
C GLU A 517 23.76 1.63 14.57
N LYS A 518 24.70 0.94 13.90
CA LYS A 518 25.89 1.56 13.32
C LYS A 518 25.53 2.55 12.22
N ILE A 519 24.68 2.17 11.27
CA ILE A 519 24.28 3.02 10.13
C ILE A 519 23.57 4.28 10.63
N VAL A 520 22.52 4.11 11.45
CA VAL A 520 21.74 5.24 11.98
C VAL A 520 22.62 6.13 12.86
N GLY A 521 23.45 5.54 13.72
CA GLY A 521 24.40 6.29 14.54
C GLY A 521 25.40 7.11 13.73
N THR A 522 25.93 6.54 12.65
CA THR A 522 26.87 7.24 11.74
C THR A 522 26.19 8.44 11.08
N VAL A 523 24.98 8.25 10.54
CA VAL A 523 24.22 9.33 9.91
C VAL A 523 23.88 10.44 10.91
N LEU A 524 23.42 10.11 12.11
CA LEU A 524 23.10 11.11 13.13
C LEU A 524 24.33 11.92 13.60
N GLN A 525 25.54 11.41 13.41
CA GLN A 525 26.78 12.11 13.71
C GLN A 525 27.29 13.02 12.59
N MET A 526 26.68 12.98 11.40
CA MET A 526 27.09 13.85 10.29
C MET A 526 26.75 15.32 10.59
N PRO A 527 27.58 16.29 10.14
CA PRO A 527 27.42 17.70 10.50
C PRO A 527 26.02 18.27 10.22
N GLN A 528 25.40 17.89 9.10
CA GLN A 528 24.07 18.37 8.74
C GLN A 528 22.94 17.88 9.67
N TRP A 529 23.17 16.83 10.45
CA TRP A 529 22.19 16.23 11.37
C TRP A 529 22.52 16.46 12.85
N ARG A 530 23.67 17.07 13.17
CA ARG A 530 24.02 17.41 14.54
C ARG A 530 23.09 18.51 15.03
N LYS A 531 22.30 18.23 16.07
CA LYS A 531 21.59 19.26 16.82
C LYS A 531 22.65 20.21 17.39
N THR A 532 22.66 21.46 16.93
CA THR A 532 23.43 22.52 17.60
C THR A 532 22.83 22.69 18.99
N GLU A 533 23.58 22.29 20.01
CA GLU A 533 23.22 22.54 21.42
C GLU A 533 23.23 24.05 21.64
N GLY A 534 22.10 24.73 21.39
CA GLY A 534 22.04 26.19 21.57
C GLY A 534 20.73 26.89 21.17
N THR A 535 19.94 26.36 20.24
CA THR A 535 18.75 27.09 19.74
C THR A 535 17.62 26.13 19.35
N SER A 536 16.84 25.70 20.35
CA SER A 536 15.54 25.05 20.12
C SER A 536 14.43 25.91 20.70
N GLN A 537 14.19 27.07 20.10
CA GLN A 537 12.86 27.66 20.11
C GLN A 537 12.12 27.09 18.91
N PHE A 538 11.21 26.15 19.16
CA PHE A 538 10.13 25.84 18.23
C PHE A 538 9.33 27.13 18.07
N VAL A 539 9.62 27.92 17.03
CA VAL A 539 8.71 28.98 16.61
C VAL A 539 7.58 28.27 15.89
N GLY A 540 6.52 27.95 16.64
CA GLY A 540 5.22 27.69 16.04
C GLY A 540 4.77 28.99 15.39
N THR A 541 5.07 29.19 14.11
CA THR A 541 4.47 30.26 13.33
C THR A 541 3.00 29.90 13.15
N SER A 542 2.15 30.54 13.95
CA SER A 542 0.76 30.76 13.56
C SER A 542 0.79 31.54 12.25
N ILE A 543 0.16 30.99 11.22
CA ILE A 543 -0.12 31.73 9.99
C ILE A 543 -1.18 32.76 10.35
N ASP A 544 -0.72 33.98 10.67
CA ASP A 544 -1.57 35.15 10.75
C ASP A 544 -1.47 35.88 9.41
N ASN A 545 -2.61 35.99 8.73
CA ASN A 545 -2.75 36.68 7.45
C ASN A 545 -2.66 38.19 7.68
N GLY A 546 -1.62 38.85 7.16
CA GLY A 546 -1.60 40.32 7.14
C GLY A 546 -0.35 40.97 6.56
N ASN A 547 -0.55 41.58 5.37
CA ASN A 547 0.16 42.75 4.82
C ASN A 547 1.65 42.67 4.46
N GLY A 548 1.88 42.55 3.15
CA GLY A 548 2.47 43.61 2.32
C GLY A 548 3.76 44.28 2.80
N GLY A 549 4.88 43.91 2.19
CA GLY A 549 6.13 44.67 2.26
C GLY A 549 7.09 44.26 1.14
N TYR A 550 7.12 45.06 0.06
CA TYR A 550 8.13 45.01 -0.98
C TYR A 550 9.53 45.24 -0.39
N CYS A 551 10.46 44.31 -0.60
CA CYS A 551 11.90 44.58 -0.50
C CYS A 551 12.60 43.96 -1.71
N LYS A 552 13.10 44.84 -2.60
CA LYS A 552 14.13 44.52 -3.60
C LYS A 552 15.45 44.27 -2.88
N GLY A 553 16.11 43.16 -3.21
CA GLY A 553 17.48 42.87 -2.81
C GLY A 553 18.14 42.12 -3.95
N GLU A 554 18.89 42.86 -4.76
CA GLU A 554 19.91 42.32 -5.66
C GLU A 554 21.02 41.72 -4.78
N ASP A 555 21.45 40.49 -5.05
CA ASP A 555 22.76 40.05 -4.60
C ASP A 555 23.38 39.06 -5.59
N HIS A 556 24.65 39.37 -5.87
CA HIS A 556 25.53 38.78 -6.85
C HIS A 556 25.96 37.36 -6.46
N LEU A 557 25.88 36.42 -7.40
CA LEU A 557 26.60 35.15 -7.34
C LEU A 557 27.91 35.28 -8.14
N PRO A 558 29.08 34.93 -7.56
CA PRO A 558 30.31 34.81 -8.32
C PRO A 558 30.39 33.45 -9.01
N THR A 559 30.60 33.50 -10.32
CA THR A 559 31.05 32.41 -11.17
C THR A 559 32.55 32.12 -10.95
N ASP A 560 32.91 30.87 -11.23
CA ASP A 560 34.25 30.32 -11.53
C ASP A 560 34.91 29.47 -10.42
N GLN A 561 34.92 28.14 -10.63
CA GLN A 561 36.13 27.43 -11.08
C GLN A 561 35.84 26.00 -11.58
N PRO A 562 36.59 25.49 -12.57
CA PRO A 562 36.34 24.21 -13.21
C PRO A 562 37.16 23.07 -12.59
N SER A 563 36.50 21.98 -12.17
CA SER A 563 37.18 20.73 -11.83
C SER A 563 37.18 19.78 -13.01
N GLN A 564 38.39 19.44 -13.44
CA GLN A 564 38.74 18.46 -14.46
C GLN A 564 38.09 17.10 -14.18
N LEU A 565 37.38 16.57 -15.16
CA LEU A 565 36.94 15.17 -15.21
C LEU A 565 37.48 14.55 -16.50
N GLY A 566 38.19 13.46 -16.31
CA GLY A 566 38.97 12.77 -17.32
C GLY A 566 38.12 12.08 -18.38
N ASN A 567 38.71 12.05 -19.57
CA ASN A 567 38.31 11.33 -20.77
C ASN A 567 37.86 9.88 -20.49
N LEU A 568 36.63 9.56 -20.87
CA LEU A 568 36.26 8.21 -21.32
C LEU A 568 35.72 8.30 -22.75
N GLN A 569 36.31 7.47 -23.59
CA GLN A 569 36.18 7.45 -25.04
C GLN A 569 34.81 6.95 -25.50
N ASN A 570 34.15 7.81 -26.29
CA ASN A 570 33.28 7.56 -27.44
C ASN A 570 32.83 6.10 -27.72
N PHE A 571 31.53 5.85 -27.50
CA PHE A 571 30.74 5.03 -28.42
C PHE A 571 30.19 5.94 -29.51
N SER A 572 30.78 5.88 -30.71
CA SER A 572 30.25 6.56 -31.89
C SER A 572 29.09 5.74 -32.47
N VAL A 573 27.87 6.23 -32.31
CA VAL A 573 26.77 5.87 -33.21
C VAL A 573 27.07 6.56 -34.54
N GLN A 574 27.11 5.80 -35.63
CA GLN A 574 27.34 6.33 -36.97
C GLN A 574 26.18 7.27 -37.34
N GLU A 575 26.45 8.57 -37.41
CA GLU A 575 25.56 9.52 -38.08
C GLU A 575 25.49 9.18 -39.58
N PRO A 576 24.31 9.18 -40.20
CA PRO A 576 24.18 9.07 -41.65
C PRO A 576 24.84 10.29 -42.30
N GLN A 577 25.95 10.06 -43.01
CA GLN A 577 26.64 11.10 -43.77
C GLN A 577 25.76 11.61 -44.91
N GLY A 578 25.55 12.93 -44.95
CA GLY A 578 25.31 13.66 -46.19
C GLY A 578 24.01 14.44 -46.28
N MET A 579 23.83 15.49 -45.47
CA MET A 579 23.08 16.67 -45.90
C MET A 579 23.75 17.94 -45.38
N SER A 580 24.22 18.75 -46.32
CA SER A 580 24.80 20.08 -46.08
C SER A 580 23.84 20.98 -45.31
N THR A 581 24.30 21.52 -44.19
CA THR A 581 23.65 22.57 -43.42
C THR A 581 23.79 23.91 -44.14
N GLU A 582 23.00 24.12 -45.20
CA GLU A 582 22.75 25.46 -45.74
C GLU A 582 21.38 25.98 -45.27
N THR A 583 21.41 27.23 -44.85
CA THR A 583 20.38 28.06 -44.22
C THR A 583 19.08 28.17 -45.02
N ASN A 584 18.14 27.24 -44.82
CA ASN A 584 16.75 27.38 -45.29
C ASN A 584 15.75 26.98 -44.19
N GLY A 585 15.80 27.66 -43.04
CA GLY A 585 14.86 27.45 -41.91
C GLY A 585 13.39 27.55 -42.33
N ARG A 586 13.06 28.51 -43.21
CA ARG A 586 11.70 28.65 -43.77
C ARG A 586 11.21 27.41 -44.51
N GLY A 587 12.07 26.75 -45.28
CA GLY A 587 11.68 25.57 -46.07
C GLY A 587 11.35 24.33 -45.23
N ARG A 588 11.94 24.21 -44.03
CA ARG A 588 11.61 23.11 -43.11
C ARG A 588 10.24 23.32 -42.47
N HIS A 589 9.93 24.54 -42.05
CA HIS A 589 8.64 24.88 -41.44
C HIS A 589 7.48 24.70 -42.43
N ASP A 590 7.63 25.19 -43.67
CA ASP A 590 6.58 25.06 -44.70
C ASP A 590 6.28 23.58 -45.04
N ARG A 591 7.32 22.72 -45.09
CA ARG A 591 7.16 21.27 -45.31
C ARG A 591 6.45 20.59 -44.15
N ILE A 592 6.72 21.00 -42.91
CA ILE A 592 6.04 20.47 -41.72
C ILE A 592 4.56 20.86 -41.75
N LEU A 593 4.27 22.13 -42.05
CA LEU A 593 2.88 22.61 -42.19
C LEU A 593 2.13 21.90 -43.32
N GLU A 594 2.79 21.64 -44.45
CA GLU A 594 2.22 20.85 -45.54
C GLU A 594 1.98 19.40 -45.11
N THR A 595 2.90 18.80 -44.36
CA THR A 595 2.73 17.45 -43.81
C THR A 595 1.56 17.39 -42.82
N ILE A 596 1.43 18.37 -41.92
CA ILE A 596 0.30 18.50 -40.99
C ILE A 596 -1.01 18.63 -41.77
N LYS A 597 -1.08 19.51 -42.78
CA LYS A 597 -2.28 19.70 -43.62
C LYS A 597 -2.70 18.44 -44.37
N ASN A 598 -1.74 17.57 -44.72
CA ASN A 598 -1.99 16.33 -45.46
C ASN A 598 -2.30 15.14 -44.54
N ARG A 599 -2.10 15.27 -43.22
CA ARG A 599 -2.45 14.21 -42.26
C ARG A 599 -3.86 14.41 -41.72
N ARG A 600 -4.50 13.27 -41.43
CA ARG A 600 -5.79 13.23 -40.75
C ARG A 600 -5.59 12.93 -39.27
N PHE A 601 -5.97 13.87 -38.42
CA PHE A 601 -5.77 13.80 -36.97
C PHE A 601 -7.03 13.39 -36.24
N ASN A 602 -8.23 13.84 -36.63
CA ASN A 602 -9.50 13.45 -36.02
C ASN A 602 -10.07 12.21 -36.72
N ARG A 603 -9.81 11.01 -36.18
CA ARG A 603 -10.11 9.73 -36.83
C ARG A 603 -10.25 8.58 -35.83
N ILE A 604 -10.68 7.42 -36.34
CA ILE A 604 -10.62 6.16 -35.61
C ILE A 604 -9.21 5.55 -35.68
N LEU A 605 -8.78 4.94 -34.58
CA LEU A 605 -7.52 4.20 -34.45
C LEU A 605 -7.78 2.68 -34.50
N ASP A 606 -8.28 2.23 -35.64
CA ASP A 606 -8.58 0.83 -35.94
C ASP A 606 -7.34 0.01 -36.33
N ASP A 607 -7.55 -1.21 -36.82
CA ASP A 607 -6.50 -2.11 -37.32
C ASP A 607 -5.67 -1.50 -38.45
N GLN A 608 -6.26 -0.62 -39.27
CA GLN A 608 -5.51 0.10 -40.28
C GLN A 608 -4.60 1.14 -39.63
N ALA A 609 -5.08 1.86 -38.63
CA ALA A 609 -4.25 2.78 -37.85
C ALA A 609 -3.13 2.04 -37.10
N ARG A 610 -3.38 0.85 -36.53
CA ARG A 610 -2.33 0.02 -35.89
C ARG A 610 -1.19 -0.26 -36.85
N ARG A 611 -1.49 -0.65 -38.10
CA ARG A 611 -0.49 -0.84 -39.15
C ARG A 611 0.22 0.45 -39.52
N GLN A 612 -0.52 1.56 -39.63
CA GLN A 612 0.04 2.87 -39.98
C GLN A 612 1.01 3.38 -38.91
N TYR A 613 0.67 3.23 -37.63
CA TYR A 613 1.45 3.70 -36.49
C TYR A 613 2.44 2.67 -35.96
N GLN A 614 2.61 1.53 -36.63
CA GLN A 614 3.58 0.51 -36.21
C GLN A 614 5.00 1.07 -36.01
N PRO A 615 5.54 1.97 -36.88
CA PRO A 615 6.86 2.56 -36.63
C PRO A 615 6.94 3.36 -35.31
N ALA A 616 5.87 4.06 -34.94
CA ALA A 616 5.81 4.78 -33.66
C ALA A 616 5.64 3.80 -32.47
N VAL A 617 4.90 2.69 -32.64
CA VAL A 617 4.83 1.61 -31.66
C VAL A 617 6.22 1.00 -31.41
N ASP A 618 6.98 0.73 -32.48
CA ASP A 618 8.35 0.19 -32.37
C ASP A 618 9.25 1.17 -31.61
N GLN A 619 9.13 2.47 -31.91
CA GLN A 619 9.84 3.52 -31.19
C GLN A 619 9.45 3.58 -29.70
N LEU A 620 8.17 3.39 -29.37
CA LEU A 620 7.72 3.31 -27.97
C LEU A 620 8.32 2.11 -27.24
N PHE A 621 8.46 0.95 -27.90
CA PHE A 621 9.11 -0.22 -27.29
C PHE A 621 10.61 0.00 -27.08
N GLU A 622 11.28 0.73 -27.97
CA GLU A 622 12.69 1.12 -27.80
C GLU A 622 12.87 2.10 -26.63
N LEU A 623 12.00 3.12 -26.55
CA LEU A 623 12.12 4.21 -25.59
C LEU A 623 11.47 3.91 -24.25
N ALA A 624 10.45 3.06 -24.16
CA ALA A 624 9.73 2.78 -22.92
C ALA A 624 9.37 1.28 -22.79
N PRO A 625 10.33 0.35 -22.93
CA PRO A 625 10.06 -1.09 -23.02
C PRO A 625 9.29 -1.61 -21.80
N GLU A 626 9.65 -1.16 -20.59
CA GLU A 626 9.02 -1.62 -19.36
C GLU A 626 7.54 -1.21 -19.26
N VAL A 627 7.21 0.01 -19.66
CA VAL A 627 5.83 0.53 -19.64
C VAL A 627 5.03 -0.16 -20.75
N MET A 628 5.60 -0.26 -21.95
CA MET A 628 4.95 -0.92 -23.09
C MET A 628 4.65 -2.40 -22.84
N ASN A 629 5.54 -3.12 -22.16
CA ASN A 629 5.34 -4.54 -21.81
C ASN A 629 4.16 -4.79 -20.84
N ARG A 630 3.67 -3.76 -20.15
CA ARG A 630 2.51 -3.85 -19.25
C ARG A 630 1.18 -3.50 -19.95
N LYS A 631 1.23 -2.89 -21.14
CA LYS A 631 0.05 -2.43 -21.87
C LYS A 631 -0.56 -3.53 -22.73
N ILE A 632 -1.84 -3.40 -23.03
CA ILE A 632 -2.54 -4.25 -24.00
C ILE A 632 -2.00 -3.92 -25.40
N PRO A 633 -1.40 -4.87 -26.14
CA PRO A 633 -0.73 -4.60 -27.41
C PRO A 633 -1.60 -3.83 -28.42
N GLU A 634 -2.87 -4.18 -28.53
CA GLU A 634 -3.82 -3.58 -29.47
C GLU A 634 -4.20 -2.14 -29.11
N ALA A 635 -4.06 -1.74 -27.84
CA ALA A 635 -4.33 -0.38 -27.36
C ALA A 635 -3.13 0.58 -27.55
N ASN A 636 -1.93 0.05 -27.83
CA ASN A 636 -0.72 0.86 -28.00
C ASN A 636 -0.78 1.86 -29.16
N VAL A 637 -1.72 1.69 -30.09
CA VAL A 637 -1.96 2.65 -31.19
C VAL A 637 -2.32 4.05 -30.69
N GLN A 638 -2.96 4.17 -29.52
CA GLN A 638 -3.28 5.46 -28.92
C GLN A 638 -2.02 6.22 -28.51
N GLN A 639 -1.13 5.54 -27.80
CA GLN A 639 0.17 6.06 -27.38
C GLN A 639 1.03 6.43 -28.61
N ALA A 640 1.02 5.59 -29.63
CA ALA A 640 1.76 5.81 -30.87
C ALA A 640 1.24 7.02 -31.65
N PHE A 641 -0.09 7.21 -31.69
CA PHE A 641 -0.71 8.41 -32.26
C PHE A 641 -0.29 9.67 -31.51
N VAL A 642 -0.37 9.66 -30.17
CA VAL A 642 -0.02 10.82 -29.34
C VAL A 642 1.45 11.20 -29.51
N LEU A 643 2.37 10.21 -29.47
CA LEU A 643 3.80 10.44 -29.71
C LEU A 643 4.05 11.14 -31.05
N ASP A 644 3.53 10.56 -32.14
CA ASP A 644 3.74 11.09 -33.50
C ASP A 644 3.08 12.47 -33.68
N ALA A 645 1.85 12.67 -33.18
CA ALA A 645 1.16 13.94 -33.26
C ALA A 645 1.88 15.05 -32.47
N VAL A 646 2.31 14.78 -31.23
CA VAL A 646 3.07 15.75 -30.43
C VAL A 646 4.36 16.13 -31.12
N GLN A 647 5.12 15.17 -31.64
CA GLN A 647 6.36 15.46 -32.39
C GLN A 647 6.10 16.35 -33.60
N MET A 648 5.01 16.12 -34.34
CA MET A 648 4.63 16.94 -35.49
C MET A 648 4.27 18.37 -35.10
N PHE A 649 3.40 18.55 -34.10
CA PHE A 649 2.99 19.90 -33.66
C PHE A 649 4.11 20.64 -32.93
N ALA A 650 5.03 19.92 -32.29
CA ALA A 650 6.17 20.51 -31.59
C ALA A 650 7.33 20.92 -32.51
N ALA A 651 7.31 20.55 -33.79
CA ALA A 651 8.39 20.83 -34.74
C ALA A 651 8.49 22.31 -35.20
N SER A 652 7.93 23.24 -34.41
CA SER A 652 8.03 24.68 -34.63
C SER A 652 9.43 25.23 -34.33
N GLU A 653 9.74 26.47 -34.74
CA GLU A 653 11.05 27.10 -34.49
C GLU A 653 11.32 27.42 -33.01
N GLN A 654 10.29 27.42 -32.16
CA GLN A 654 10.41 27.64 -30.72
C GLN A 654 10.04 26.38 -29.94
N PRO A 655 10.75 26.08 -28.83
CA PRO A 655 10.39 24.97 -27.96
C PRO A 655 8.99 25.23 -27.37
N PRO A 656 8.00 24.36 -27.64
CA PRO A 656 6.64 24.58 -27.17
C PRO A 656 6.53 24.34 -25.65
N ARG A 657 5.64 25.07 -24.99
CA ARG A 657 5.18 24.71 -23.64
C ARG A 657 4.14 23.62 -23.75
N ILE A 658 4.49 22.43 -23.25
CA ILE A 658 3.65 21.24 -23.35
C ILE A 658 3.13 20.85 -21.95
N LEU A 659 1.85 20.48 -21.88
CA LEU A 659 1.22 19.87 -20.71
C LEU A 659 0.75 18.44 -21.04
N CYS A 660 1.14 17.47 -20.23
CA CYS A 660 0.65 16.09 -20.28
C CYS A 660 -0.38 15.89 -19.16
N VAL A 661 -1.61 15.52 -19.52
CA VAL A 661 -2.70 15.23 -18.56
C VAL A 661 -2.91 13.72 -18.50
N GLY A 662 -2.83 13.13 -17.30
CA GLY A 662 -2.91 11.67 -17.09
C GLY A 662 -1.60 10.95 -17.41
N SER A 663 -0.49 11.44 -16.86
CA SER A 663 0.86 10.95 -17.18
C SER A 663 1.24 9.59 -16.56
N PHE A 664 0.43 9.03 -15.65
CA PHE A 664 0.75 7.78 -14.99
C PHE A 664 0.71 6.60 -15.97
N GLU A 665 1.85 5.93 -16.14
CA GLU A 665 2.05 4.86 -17.12
C GLU A 665 1.74 5.25 -18.58
N ASP A 666 1.87 6.52 -18.96
CA ASP A 666 1.72 6.98 -20.35
C ASP A 666 3.05 6.79 -21.12
N SER A 667 3.12 5.78 -22.00
CA SER A 667 4.36 5.46 -22.71
C SER A 667 4.78 6.53 -23.73
N ALA A 668 3.84 7.32 -24.26
CA ALA A 668 4.15 8.48 -25.10
C ALA A 668 4.86 9.57 -24.27
N ALA A 669 4.38 9.88 -23.06
CA ALA A 669 5.02 10.82 -22.15
C ALA A 669 6.45 10.38 -21.79
N TYR A 670 6.64 9.11 -21.40
CA TYR A 670 7.98 8.56 -21.13
C TYR A 670 8.92 8.70 -22.35
N SER A 671 8.40 8.40 -23.54
CA SER A 671 9.18 8.44 -24.77
C SER A 671 9.54 9.86 -25.20
N LEU A 672 8.60 10.81 -25.10
CA LEU A 672 8.84 12.24 -25.36
C LEU A 672 9.94 12.80 -24.45
N LYS A 673 9.94 12.45 -23.15
CA LYS A 673 11.03 12.84 -22.24
C LYS A 673 12.39 12.31 -22.69
N ARG A 674 12.46 11.03 -23.11
CA ARG A 674 13.70 10.43 -23.61
C ARG A 674 14.19 11.06 -24.91
N LEU A 675 13.26 11.61 -25.71
CA LEU A 675 13.57 12.36 -26.92
C LEU A 675 13.94 13.82 -26.65
N GLY A 676 14.00 14.25 -25.37
CA GLY A 676 14.44 15.58 -24.97
C GLY A 676 13.33 16.64 -24.93
N TYR A 677 12.06 16.25 -25.01
CA TYR A 677 10.95 17.18 -24.80
C TYR A 677 10.79 17.50 -23.31
N GLU A 678 10.67 18.79 -23.00
CA GLU A 678 10.34 19.27 -21.66
C GLU A 678 8.85 19.59 -21.58
N PHE A 679 8.17 19.08 -20.56
CA PHE A 679 6.75 19.32 -20.35
C PHE A 679 6.36 19.18 -18.88
N GLU A 680 5.27 19.85 -18.49
CA GLU A 680 4.66 19.66 -17.18
C GLU A 680 3.71 18.46 -17.24
N GLU A 681 3.75 17.61 -16.22
CA GLU A 681 2.95 16.40 -16.16
C GLU A 681 2.03 16.43 -14.95
N ILE A 682 0.75 16.11 -15.17
CA ILE A 682 -0.23 16.00 -14.10
C ILE A 682 -0.92 14.65 -14.15
N ASP A 683 -1.20 14.08 -12.98
CA ASP A 683 -1.92 12.83 -12.82
C ASP A 683 -2.44 12.72 -11.37
N PRO A 684 -3.71 12.31 -11.12
CA PRO A 684 -4.24 12.16 -9.76
C PRO A 684 -3.45 11.17 -8.88
N ILE A 685 -2.78 10.19 -9.47
CA ILE A 685 -1.95 9.20 -8.76
C ILE A 685 -0.60 9.80 -8.39
N LEU A 686 -0.06 10.70 -9.22
CA LEU A 686 1.28 11.27 -9.03
C LEU A 686 1.25 12.58 -8.24
N ASN A 687 0.32 13.48 -8.57
CA ASN A 687 0.29 14.84 -8.02
C ASN A 687 -1.12 15.45 -7.90
N TYR A 688 -1.77 15.79 -9.01
CA TYR A 688 -3.02 16.56 -9.08
C TYR A 688 -3.86 16.07 -10.25
N ASP A 689 -5.18 16.15 -10.12
CA ASP A 689 -6.05 16.09 -11.28
C ASP A 689 -6.05 17.42 -12.08
N LEU A 690 -6.66 17.43 -13.28
CA LEU A 690 -6.72 18.63 -14.12
C LEU A 690 -7.44 19.80 -13.43
N ASN A 691 -8.49 19.51 -12.65
CA ASN A 691 -9.30 20.53 -12.01
C ASN A 691 -8.53 21.20 -10.86
N GLU A 692 -7.83 20.43 -10.04
CA GLU A 692 -6.91 20.93 -9.02
C GLU A 692 -5.81 21.76 -9.67
N PHE A 693 -5.15 21.22 -10.70
CA PHE A 693 -4.10 21.91 -11.44
C PHE A 693 -4.58 23.26 -11.99
N PHE A 694 -5.76 23.27 -12.61
CA PHE A 694 -6.36 24.46 -13.21
C PHE A 694 -6.62 25.59 -12.20
N HIS A 695 -6.94 25.25 -10.95
CA HIS A 695 -7.23 26.23 -9.89
C HIS A 695 -6.01 26.65 -9.06
N LYS A 696 -4.82 26.10 -9.30
CA LYS A 696 -3.60 26.58 -8.62
C LYS A 696 -3.29 28.01 -9.03
N SER A 697 -2.90 28.82 -8.05
CA SER A 697 -2.48 30.21 -8.28
C SER A 697 -1.28 30.35 -9.21
N THR A 698 -0.47 29.30 -9.36
CA THR A 698 0.69 29.23 -10.25
C THR A 698 0.33 28.89 -11.70
N THR A 699 -0.88 28.39 -11.96
CA THR A 699 -1.26 27.90 -13.28
C THR A 699 -1.57 29.06 -14.22
N LYS A 700 -0.74 29.18 -15.27
CA LYS A 700 -0.92 30.19 -16.31
C LYS A 700 -1.88 29.67 -17.37
N LYS A 701 -3.12 30.15 -17.33
CA LYS A 701 -4.11 29.90 -18.39
C LYS A 701 -3.71 30.57 -19.70
N GLY A 702 -4.19 30.06 -20.83
CA GLY A 702 -3.91 30.62 -22.14
C GLY A 702 -2.44 30.59 -22.54
N SER A 703 -1.66 29.60 -22.06
CA SER A 703 -0.19 29.66 -22.14
C SER A 703 0.49 28.35 -22.55
N TRP A 704 -0.30 27.32 -22.86
CA TRP A 704 0.18 26.01 -23.31
C TRP A 704 0.05 25.89 -24.82
N ASP A 705 1.16 25.62 -25.50
CA ASP A 705 1.20 25.45 -26.95
C ASP A 705 0.68 24.07 -27.36
N ILE A 706 0.94 23.06 -26.53
CA ILE A 706 0.45 21.69 -26.73
C ILE A 706 -0.10 21.16 -25.40
N ILE A 707 -1.29 20.56 -25.44
CA ILE A 707 -1.81 19.74 -24.35
C ILE A 707 -2.10 18.36 -24.90
N PHE A 708 -1.61 17.30 -24.28
CA PHE A 708 -1.93 15.93 -24.71
C PHE A 708 -2.41 15.06 -23.56
N SER A 709 -3.22 14.06 -23.90
CA SER A 709 -3.83 13.12 -22.96
C SER A 709 -4.16 11.81 -23.67
N THR A 710 -3.75 10.68 -23.09
CA THR A 710 -3.94 9.36 -23.71
C THR A 710 -4.87 8.50 -22.86
N SER A 711 -6.09 8.21 -23.34
CA SER A 711 -7.10 7.42 -22.62
C SER A 711 -7.36 7.89 -21.19
N VAL A 712 -7.72 9.17 -21.06
CA VAL A 712 -8.09 9.76 -19.76
C VAL A 712 -9.55 10.19 -19.75
N LEU A 713 -10.06 10.66 -20.88
CA LEU A 713 -11.32 11.36 -20.97
C LEU A 713 -12.51 10.48 -20.54
N GLU A 714 -12.46 9.19 -20.90
CA GLU A 714 -13.40 8.13 -20.52
C GLU A 714 -13.44 7.84 -19.01
N HIS A 715 -12.40 8.20 -18.27
CA HIS A 715 -12.26 8.00 -16.83
C HIS A 715 -12.62 9.26 -16.01
N VAL A 716 -13.11 10.33 -16.66
CA VAL A 716 -13.48 11.58 -15.99
C VAL A 716 -15.01 11.69 -15.87
N GLU A 717 -15.50 11.84 -14.63
CA GLU A 717 -16.93 11.95 -14.35
C GLU A 717 -17.54 13.25 -14.93
N ASP A 718 -16.85 14.38 -14.80
CA ASP A 718 -17.23 15.67 -15.39
C ASP A 718 -16.34 16.01 -16.59
N ASP A 719 -16.55 15.27 -17.68
CA ASP A 719 -15.79 15.43 -18.92
C ASP A 719 -16.03 16.80 -19.60
N GLU A 720 -17.19 17.43 -19.37
CA GLU A 720 -17.48 18.78 -19.87
C GLU A 720 -16.60 19.84 -19.20
N GLN A 721 -16.45 19.77 -17.87
CA GLN A 721 -15.53 20.65 -17.15
C GLN A 721 -14.09 20.40 -17.59
N PHE A 722 -13.69 19.15 -17.72
CA PHE A 722 -12.36 18.76 -18.21
C PHE A 722 -12.05 19.40 -19.57
N MET A 723 -12.97 19.29 -20.53
CA MET A 723 -12.81 19.87 -21.87
C MET A 723 -12.73 21.40 -21.84
N LYS A 724 -13.57 22.08 -21.06
CA LYS A 724 -13.49 23.55 -20.88
C LYS A 724 -12.13 23.98 -20.34
N GLN A 725 -11.60 23.27 -19.35
CA GLN A 725 -10.31 23.57 -18.74
C GLN A 725 -9.16 23.42 -19.74
N ILE A 726 -9.15 22.36 -20.56
CA ILE A 726 -8.16 22.22 -21.65
C ILE A 726 -8.25 23.41 -22.61
N GLY A 727 -9.44 23.78 -23.08
CA GLY A 727 -9.61 24.92 -23.99
C GLY A 727 -9.15 26.26 -23.40
N GLU A 728 -9.37 26.49 -22.11
CA GLU A 728 -8.89 27.69 -21.40
C GLU A 728 -7.37 27.71 -21.20
N LEU A 729 -6.75 26.54 -20.99
CA LEU A 729 -5.31 26.42 -20.79
C LEU A 729 -4.50 26.64 -22.08
N LEU A 730 -5.04 26.27 -23.24
CA LEU A 730 -4.39 26.47 -24.54
C LEU A 730 -4.09 27.94 -24.83
N ALA A 731 -2.86 28.22 -25.28
CA ALA A 731 -2.48 29.50 -25.88
C ALA A 731 -3.20 29.73 -27.21
N PRO A 732 -3.35 30.99 -27.70
CA PRO A 732 -3.82 31.24 -29.06
C PRO A 732 -2.94 30.52 -30.09
N GLY A 733 -3.55 29.69 -30.94
CA GLY A 733 -2.83 28.80 -31.87
C GLY A 733 -2.33 27.49 -31.25
N GLY A 734 -2.48 27.27 -29.95
CA GLY A 734 -2.12 26.02 -29.28
C GLY A 734 -3.07 24.86 -29.62
N THR A 735 -2.56 23.64 -29.55
CA THR A 735 -3.26 22.42 -29.98
C THR A 735 -3.44 21.43 -28.82
N ALA A 736 -4.65 20.89 -28.68
CA ALA A 736 -4.93 19.75 -27.81
C ALA A 736 -4.97 18.45 -28.62
N ILE A 737 -4.32 17.39 -28.12
CA ILE A 737 -4.19 16.07 -28.74
C ILE A 737 -4.70 15.01 -27.76
N LEU A 738 -5.92 14.53 -27.96
CA LEU A 738 -6.57 13.60 -27.03
C LEU A 738 -6.92 12.28 -27.73
N THR A 739 -6.78 11.16 -27.03
CA THR A 739 -7.39 9.87 -27.40
C THR A 739 -8.36 9.41 -26.33
N CYS A 740 -9.36 8.63 -26.71
CA CYS A 740 -10.31 8.02 -25.78
C CYS A 740 -10.99 6.78 -26.37
N ASP A 741 -11.59 6.00 -25.47
CA ASP A 741 -12.46 4.88 -25.83
C ASP A 741 -13.75 5.34 -26.54
N TYR A 742 -14.04 4.74 -27.68
CA TYR A 742 -15.05 5.20 -28.63
C TYR A 742 -15.95 4.08 -29.15
N ASN A 743 -17.24 4.32 -29.17
CA ASN A 743 -18.22 3.45 -29.81
C ASN A 743 -19.44 4.29 -30.23
N ASP A 744 -19.60 4.55 -31.52
CA ASP A 744 -20.68 5.40 -32.03
C ASP A 744 -22.10 4.80 -31.82
N GLN A 745 -22.18 3.51 -31.46
CA GLN A 745 -23.43 2.83 -31.14
C GLN A 745 -23.75 2.85 -29.64
N TYR A 746 -22.86 3.41 -28.81
CA TYR A 746 -23.03 3.48 -27.36
C TYR A 746 -24.28 4.25 -26.96
N GLN A 747 -25.04 3.68 -26.04
CA GLN A 747 -26.19 4.30 -25.38
C GLN A 747 -25.96 4.34 -23.87
N VAL A 748 -26.49 5.38 -23.22
CA VAL A 748 -26.44 5.48 -21.76
C VAL A 748 -27.10 4.26 -21.13
N GLY A 749 -26.35 3.52 -20.31
CA GLY A 749 -26.77 2.28 -19.68
C GLY A 749 -26.21 1.02 -20.33
N ASP A 750 -25.53 1.12 -21.48
CA ASP A 750 -24.73 0.04 -22.02
C ASP A 750 -23.61 -0.35 -21.07
N ARG A 751 -23.12 -1.59 -21.22
CA ARG A 751 -22.00 -2.09 -20.42
C ARG A 751 -20.72 -1.36 -20.80
N LEU A 752 -19.96 -0.98 -19.78
CA LEU A 752 -18.64 -0.36 -19.87
C LEU A 752 -17.58 -1.21 -19.15
N PRO A 753 -16.29 -1.05 -19.47
CA PRO A 753 -15.20 -1.34 -18.55
C PRO A 753 -15.45 -0.69 -17.18
N GLN A 754 -14.89 -1.28 -16.12
CA GLN A 754 -15.23 -0.86 -14.75
C GLN A 754 -14.72 0.54 -14.42
N GLU A 755 -13.63 0.92 -15.06
CA GLU A 755 -12.89 2.15 -14.96
C GLU A 755 -13.49 3.31 -15.78
N ASP A 756 -14.46 3.03 -16.66
CA ASP A 756 -15.00 4.01 -17.59
C ASP A 756 -16.34 4.56 -17.12
N TYR A 757 -16.52 5.87 -17.29
CA TYR A 757 -17.82 6.53 -17.14
C TYR A 757 -18.63 6.48 -18.43
N ARG A 758 -17.97 6.39 -19.60
CA ARG A 758 -18.63 6.31 -20.92
C ARG A 758 -17.69 5.93 -22.05
N PHE A 759 -18.27 5.44 -23.15
CA PHE A 759 -17.66 5.56 -24.47
C PHE A 759 -18.10 6.85 -25.15
N TYR A 760 -17.26 7.38 -26.03
CA TYR A 760 -17.57 8.55 -26.83
C TYR A 760 -18.23 8.19 -28.16
N THR A 761 -19.08 9.11 -28.64
CA THR A 761 -19.78 9.04 -29.93
C THR A 761 -19.46 10.28 -30.77
N GLN A 762 -19.76 10.25 -32.07
CA GLN A 762 -19.68 11.43 -32.92
C GLN A 762 -20.62 12.53 -32.44
N HIS A 763 -21.78 12.16 -31.89
CA HIS A 763 -22.72 13.11 -31.30
C HIS A 763 -22.08 13.85 -30.11
N ASP A 764 -21.40 13.13 -29.23
CA ASP A 764 -20.70 13.74 -28.09
C ASP A 764 -19.66 14.76 -28.55
N PHE A 765 -18.79 14.39 -29.49
CA PHE A 765 -17.77 15.30 -29.99
C PHE A 765 -18.38 16.53 -30.65
N MET A 766 -19.33 16.35 -31.58
CA MET A 766 -19.82 17.46 -32.41
C MET A 766 -20.90 18.32 -31.75
N LYS A 767 -21.72 17.74 -30.86
CA LYS A 767 -22.91 18.40 -30.30
C LYS A 767 -22.79 18.70 -28.82
N ARG A 768 -21.91 18.00 -28.09
CA ARG A 768 -21.74 18.19 -26.65
C ARG A 768 -20.42 18.88 -26.32
N LEU A 769 -19.28 18.29 -26.69
CA LEU A 769 -17.96 18.77 -26.27
C LEU A 769 -17.44 19.95 -27.08
N LEU A 770 -17.44 19.87 -28.42
CA LEU A 770 -16.90 20.94 -29.27
C LEU A 770 -17.56 22.31 -29.02
N PRO A 771 -18.89 22.44 -28.81
CA PRO A 771 -19.51 23.73 -28.46
C PRO A 771 -19.03 24.35 -27.14
N LEU A 772 -18.42 23.56 -26.24
CA LEU A 772 -17.88 24.06 -24.97
C LEU A 772 -16.49 24.68 -25.14
N LEU A 773 -15.78 24.35 -26.22
CA LEU A 773 -14.41 24.78 -26.50
C LEU A 773 -14.40 26.16 -27.18
N GLN A 774 -14.69 27.20 -26.40
CA GLN A 774 -14.76 28.57 -26.92
C GLN A 774 -13.49 28.99 -27.65
N GLY A 775 -13.65 29.45 -28.90
CA GLY A 775 -12.53 29.87 -29.75
C GLY A 775 -11.61 28.72 -30.15
N CYS A 776 -12.11 27.47 -30.20
CA CYS A 776 -11.36 26.32 -30.71
C CYS A 776 -12.07 25.70 -31.92
N THR A 777 -11.29 25.14 -32.82
CA THR A 777 -11.78 24.40 -34.00
C THR A 777 -11.02 23.08 -34.16
N LEU A 778 -11.65 22.08 -34.78
CA LEU A 778 -10.95 20.83 -35.14
C LEU A 778 -9.83 21.14 -36.13
N VAL A 779 -8.69 20.47 -35.98
CA VAL A 779 -7.52 20.71 -36.87
C VAL A 779 -7.75 20.18 -38.30
N ASP A 780 -8.71 19.30 -38.48
CA ASP A 780 -9.12 18.71 -39.75
C ASP A 780 -10.58 18.23 -39.70
N GLU A 781 -11.11 17.81 -40.86
CA GLU A 781 -12.44 17.22 -40.96
C GLU A 781 -12.47 15.82 -40.30
N PRO A 782 -13.39 15.56 -39.36
CA PRO A 782 -13.39 14.35 -38.57
C PRO A 782 -13.84 13.12 -39.35
N GLN A 783 -13.20 11.97 -39.08
CA GLN A 783 -13.49 10.66 -39.66
C GLN A 783 -13.76 9.64 -38.54
N TRP A 784 -14.87 9.81 -37.82
CA TRP A 784 -15.23 8.96 -36.68
C TRP A 784 -16.26 7.87 -37.00
N GLU A 785 -16.68 7.71 -38.25
CA GLU A 785 -17.62 6.63 -38.61
C GLU A 785 -16.96 5.26 -38.36
N CYS A 786 -17.48 4.52 -37.39
CA CYS A 786 -17.03 3.16 -37.07
C CYS A 786 -18.21 2.22 -36.79
N PRO A 787 -18.86 1.67 -37.83
CA PRO A 787 -19.97 0.75 -37.62
C PRO A 787 -19.54 -0.59 -37.00
N ASN A 788 -18.25 -0.92 -37.04
CA ASN A 788 -17.70 -2.19 -36.59
C ASN A 788 -16.46 -1.95 -35.71
N PRO A 789 -16.64 -1.62 -34.42
CA PRO A 789 -15.52 -1.52 -33.49
C PRO A 789 -14.67 -2.79 -33.49
N ASP A 790 -13.36 -2.63 -33.38
CA ASP A 790 -12.37 -3.69 -33.61
C ASP A 790 -11.57 -4.07 -32.36
N PHE A 791 -11.85 -3.44 -31.22
CA PHE A 791 -11.25 -3.75 -29.95
C PHE A 791 -12.28 -4.39 -29.01
N THR A 792 -11.86 -5.37 -28.21
CA THR A 792 -12.72 -6.04 -27.24
C THR A 792 -12.00 -6.19 -25.91
N TYR A 793 -12.56 -5.58 -24.88
CA TYR A 793 -12.02 -5.61 -23.52
C TYR A 793 -13.16 -5.65 -22.51
N ALA A 794 -13.00 -6.42 -21.43
CA ALA A 794 -14.03 -6.62 -20.40
C ALA A 794 -15.43 -7.08 -20.92
N ASN A 795 -15.47 -7.76 -22.08
CA ASN A 795 -16.69 -8.11 -22.85
C ASN A 795 -17.48 -6.91 -23.39
N CYS A 796 -16.82 -5.76 -23.52
CA CYS A 796 -17.30 -4.59 -24.23
C CYS A 796 -16.58 -4.55 -25.58
N ARG A 797 -17.31 -4.20 -26.63
CA ARG A 797 -16.74 -4.06 -27.97
C ARG A 797 -16.77 -2.59 -28.37
N TYR A 798 -15.62 -2.02 -28.62
CA TYR A 798 -15.43 -0.60 -28.91
C TYR A 798 -14.15 -0.42 -29.75
N THR A 799 -13.76 0.81 -30.05
CA THR A 799 -12.50 1.17 -30.73
C THR A 799 -11.94 2.42 -30.07
N PHE A 800 -10.86 2.99 -30.60
CA PHE A 800 -10.31 4.24 -30.06
C PHE A 800 -10.52 5.36 -31.07
N ALA A 801 -10.80 6.57 -30.59
CA ALA A 801 -10.90 7.76 -31.42
C ALA A 801 -9.92 8.82 -30.96
N THR A 802 -9.56 9.70 -31.88
CA THR A 802 -8.75 10.89 -31.61
C THR A 802 -9.61 12.14 -31.69
N PHE A 803 -9.39 13.06 -30.74
CA PHE A 803 -10.06 14.36 -30.67
C PHE A 803 -9.00 15.46 -30.57
N VAL A 804 -8.68 16.05 -31.72
CA VAL A 804 -7.59 17.03 -31.89
C VAL A 804 -8.17 18.37 -32.34
N PHE A 805 -7.96 19.40 -31.52
CA PHE A 805 -8.47 20.74 -31.79
C PHE A 805 -7.41 21.80 -31.51
N GLN A 806 -7.54 22.96 -32.15
CA GLN A 806 -6.64 24.08 -32.02
C GLN A 806 -7.42 25.32 -31.61
N LYS A 807 -6.84 26.11 -30.71
CA LYS A 807 -7.37 27.41 -30.32
C LYS A 807 -7.08 28.43 -31.41
N GLU A 808 -8.07 29.23 -31.77
CA GLU A 808 -7.95 30.28 -32.79
C GLU A 808 -6.84 31.27 -32.41
N LYS A 809 -6.13 31.76 -33.44
CA LYS A 809 -5.15 32.83 -33.27
C LYS A 809 -5.92 34.15 -33.16
N LEU A 810 -5.77 34.85 -32.03
CA LEU A 810 -6.35 36.17 -31.81
C LEU A 810 -5.73 37.25 -32.70
#